data_AF-A0A1M3DYJ2-F1
#
_entry.id   AF-A0A1M3DYJ2-F1
#
_cell.length_a   1.000
_cell.length_b   1.000
_cell.length_c   1.000
_cell.angle_alpha   90.00
_cell.angle_beta   90.00
_cell.angle_gamma   90.00
#
_symmetry.space_group_name_H-M   'P 1'
#
loop_
_entity.id
_entity.type
_entity.pdbx_description
1 polymer ?
#
loop_
_entity_poly.entity_id
_entity_poly.type
_entity_poly.pdbx_seq_one_letter_code
_entity_poly.pdbx_strand_id
1 'polypeptide(L)'
;MKKNVILLGALVLSSFVYSQVGIDTDTPKATLEIKASPTSTTKIDGLIAPRLTGQQLKSNDSKYTSDQNAAIVYVTQALTSANTSSKTANVTSIGYYYFDSNLDNSNGQWVKLRSGYDAAGTEPWYNQTDASQATANTQNIYQNGSVAIKKSTGFISGADLDVKGSIRGGNAKIMANSSTPVVVGTNSFAFGQNSSAIGTNSTGIGYNSTANSDNSNAIGYNNTTNSTNSFAIGLNTKTGYDVDGTTSKSAINSFAIGENAITGGESAYSIGRQTKSTGYRSFSFGNGSIATSANSYAIGFSSKAGFDLDGTTSKDASNSFAIGYESITGGNAAFAIGRSAKAMGSQAFSLGTQTISTSDYSFAIGIGSKTGYDIDGTTAKDARNSFAIGDGAVTGGYRAYAIGKSLTSGQDSYGIGFANKTSGGNSYSFGQENTNSGNSSYAIGKSNTISGNNSVAFGASNTTSSTSTYIIGSQNIINANNNTIIGNNIKHDESTTTASENTALGRTLVIDGKNSMVFGYGIRLKPTAFQTLAAGSSLWAQGTYQTILGHNLQSDPDVIGQTLLGWQPLSNVVAIGANSNIATSLANNPIMFSVGNSESTTTSTVIPRSVITTRKDGYTIIGNLRGINGANNLAKIDPVNDELFKVLGGIYAEGNIRAQGSVFMNTTTSIPDYVFQKYYTGTSDLNSNYTFSSNIFEVEKFLKKNHHLPGVMSAKEIYNTQTKSYDIDMGALQNQTLEKVEELYLYTIEQQKQIDELKELVKTQQSQINQLLSK
;
A
#
# COMPACT_ATOMS: atom_id res chain seq x y z
N MET A 1 -124.69 -56.03 -54.62
CA MET A 1 -123.71 -54.93 -54.82
C MET A 1 -122.32 -55.40 -54.38
N LYS A 2 -121.47 -55.94 -55.28
CA LYS A 2 -120.11 -56.44 -54.94
C LYS A 2 -119.08 -56.34 -56.10
N LYS A 3 -118.94 -55.18 -56.76
CA LYS A 3 -117.87 -54.94 -57.76
C LYS A 3 -116.93 -53.76 -57.45
N ASN A 4 -117.35 -52.82 -56.61
CA ASN A 4 -116.58 -51.58 -56.36
C ASN A 4 -115.49 -51.71 -55.28
N VAL A 5 -115.26 -52.90 -54.72
CA VAL A 5 -114.30 -53.13 -53.62
C VAL A 5 -112.91 -53.52 -54.14
N ILE A 6 -112.83 -54.21 -55.29
CA ILE A 6 -111.56 -54.73 -55.82
C ILE A 6 -110.68 -53.60 -56.40
N LEU A 7 -111.28 -52.56 -56.99
CA LEU A 7 -110.54 -51.42 -57.54
C LEU A 7 -109.82 -50.58 -56.47
N LEU A 8 -110.28 -50.64 -55.21
CA LEU A 8 -109.64 -49.92 -54.10
C LEU A 8 -108.44 -50.68 -53.50
N GLY A 9 -108.34 -51.99 -53.73
CA GLY A 9 -107.21 -52.81 -53.25
C GLY A 9 -105.95 -52.68 -54.08
N ALA A 10 -106.06 -52.30 -55.36
CA ALA A 10 -104.93 -52.19 -56.28
C ALA A 10 -104.07 -50.92 -56.09
N LEU A 11 -104.48 -50.00 -55.21
CA LEU A 11 -103.88 -48.67 -55.03
C LEU A 11 -103.05 -48.52 -53.74
N VAL A 12 -102.89 -49.61 -52.96
CA VAL A 12 -102.27 -49.58 -51.61
C VAL A 12 -100.95 -50.40 -51.55
N LEU A 13 -100.37 -50.71 -52.71
CA LEU A 13 -99.05 -51.36 -52.84
C LEU A 13 -98.02 -50.42 -53.49
N SER A 14 -98.08 -49.14 -53.14
CA SER A 14 -97.00 -48.18 -53.38
C SER A 14 -95.83 -48.45 -52.42
N SER A 15 -95.10 -49.55 -52.63
CA SER A 15 -93.80 -49.75 -52.01
C SER A 15 -92.85 -48.67 -52.53
N PHE A 16 -92.33 -47.82 -51.64
CA PHE A 16 -91.34 -46.81 -52.01
C PHE A 16 -90.04 -47.50 -52.41
N VAL A 17 -89.84 -47.68 -53.71
CA VAL A 17 -88.57 -48.14 -54.27
C VAL A 17 -87.58 -46.99 -54.17
N TYR A 18 -86.82 -46.96 -53.08
CA TYR A 18 -85.64 -46.10 -52.94
C TYR A 18 -84.54 -46.59 -53.91
N SER A 19 -84.68 -46.28 -55.19
CA SER A 19 -83.77 -46.73 -56.24
C SER A 19 -82.41 -46.05 -56.09
N GLN A 20 -81.45 -46.77 -55.53
CA GLN A 20 -80.04 -46.45 -55.65
C GLN A 20 -79.65 -46.51 -57.14
N VAL A 21 -79.08 -45.43 -57.66
CA VAL A 21 -78.70 -45.33 -59.09
C VAL A 21 -77.29 -45.88 -59.26
N GLY A 22 -77.18 -47.06 -59.88
CA GLY A 22 -75.90 -47.61 -60.33
C GLY A 22 -75.58 -47.15 -61.74
N ILE A 23 -74.38 -46.62 -61.94
CA ILE A 23 -73.77 -46.40 -63.27
C ILE A 23 -72.56 -47.34 -63.35
N ASP A 24 -72.60 -48.25 -64.33
CA ASP A 24 -71.69 -49.39 -64.49
C ASP A 24 -71.62 -50.35 -63.27
N THR A 25 -72.68 -50.42 -62.47
CA THR A 25 -72.81 -51.35 -61.33
C THR A 25 -74.26 -51.78 -61.12
N ASP A 26 -74.53 -53.09 -61.11
CA ASP A 26 -75.86 -53.67 -60.86
C ASP A 26 -76.22 -53.75 -59.36
N THR A 27 -75.23 -53.53 -58.49
CA THR A 27 -75.38 -53.56 -57.02
C THR A 27 -74.82 -52.26 -56.40
N PRO A 28 -75.42 -51.09 -56.66
CA PRO A 28 -74.97 -49.83 -56.08
C PRO A 28 -75.07 -49.84 -54.56
N LYS A 29 -74.03 -49.33 -53.89
CA LYS A 29 -73.92 -49.26 -52.42
C LYS A 29 -74.16 -47.86 -51.85
N ALA A 30 -74.42 -46.88 -52.72
CA ALA A 30 -74.79 -45.51 -52.40
C ALA A 30 -75.99 -45.08 -53.24
N THR A 31 -76.66 -43.98 -52.88
CA THR A 31 -77.82 -43.43 -53.62
C THR A 31 -77.49 -43.12 -55.09
N LEU A 32 -76.23 -42.78 -55.37
CA LEU A 32 -75.61 -42.79 -56.69
C LEU A 32 -74.22 -43.43 -56.56
N GLU A 33 -73.96 -44.53 -57.28
CA GLU A 33 -72.63 -45.12 -57.42
C GLU A 33 -72.21 -45.07 -58.89
N ILE A 34 -71.01 -44.53 -59.16
CA ILE A 34 -70.39 -44.53 -60.49
C ILE A 34 -69.15 -45.41 -60.38
N LYS A 35 -69.22 -46.61 -60.93
CA LYS A 35 -68.17 -47.63 -60.80
C LYS A 35 -67.23 -47.61 -62.00
N ALA A 36 -65.94 -47.45 -61.73
CA ALA A 36 -64.92 -47.41 -62.76
C ALA A 36 -64.78 -48.76 -63.51
N SER A 37 -64.54 -48.68 -64.81
CA SER A 37 -64.24 -49.78 -65.73
C SER A 37 -62.81 -49.64 -66.34
N PRO A 38 -61.75 -49.58 -65.51
CA PRO A 38 -60.42 -49.05 -65.90
C PRO A 38 -59.64 -49.90 -66.91
N THR A 39 -60.16 -51.06 -67.32
CA THR A 39 -59.61 -51.92 -68.36
C THR A 39 -60.21 -51.66 -69.76
N SER A 40 -61.22 -50.80 -69.88
CA SER A 40 -61.85 -50.45 -71.14
C SER A 40 -61.14 -49.28 -71.82
N THR A 41 -60.53 -49.50 -72.98
CA THR A 41 -59.83 -48.46 -73.75
C THR A 41 -60.77 -47.53 -74.54
N THR A 42 -62.09 -47.76 -74.49
CA THR A 42 -63.12 -46.96 -75.19
C THR A 42 -64.13 -46.29 -74.25
N LYS A 43 -64.09 -46.59 -72.94
CA LYS A 43 -64.81 -45.84 -71.91
C LYS A 43 -63.86 -44.81 -71.25
N ILE A 44 -64.43 -43.74 -70.72
CA ILE A 44 -63.73 -42.78 -69.87
C ILE A 44 -64.45 -42.77 -68.53
N ASP A 45 -63.78 -43.29 -67.50
CA ASP A 45 -64.32 -43.31 -66.14
C ASP A 45 -64.33 -41.91 -65.52
N GLY A 46 -65.48 -41.49 -64.96
CA GLY A 46 -65.57 -40.26 -64.17
C GLY A 46 -66.94 -39.60 -64.19
N LEU A 47 -67.09 -38.56 -63.35
CA LEU A 47 -68.26 -37.69 -63.30
C LEU A 47 -67.91 -36.31 -63.89
N ILE A 48 -68.53 -35.95 -65.00
CA ILE A 48 -68.45 -34.59 -65.53
C ILE A 48 -69.47 -33.71 -64.79
N ALA A 49 -69.01 -32.97 -63.79
CA ALA A 49 -69.86 -32.01 -63.09
C ALA A 49 -70.37 -30.88 -64.01
N PRO A 50 -71.56 -30.29 -63.76
CA PRO A 50 -72.07 -29.15 -64.52
C PRO A 50 -71.06 -28.02 -64.66
N ARG A 51 -70.82 -27.59 -65.90
CA ARG A 51 -69.87 -26.51 -66.22
C ARG A 51 -70.58 -25.16 -66.30
N LEU A 52 -70.13 -24.20 -65.50
CA LEU A 52 -70.70 -22.86 -65.40
C LEU A 52 -69.59 -21.80 -65.37
N THR A 53 -69.83 -20.60 -65.89
CA THR A 53 -68.96 -19.45 -65.56
C THR A 53 -69.28 -18.95 -64.16
N GLY A 54 -68.32 -18.31 -63.48
CA GLY A 54 -68.56 -17.71 -62.16
C GLY A 54 -69.68 -16.65 -62.20
N GLN A 55 -69.85 -15.95 -63.31
CA GLN A 55 -70.97 -15.01 -63.50
C GLN A 55 -72.31 -15.73 -63.64
N GLN A 56 -72.39 -16.85 -64.36
CA GLN A 56 -73.59 -17.70 -64.37
C GLN A 56 -73.89 -18.27 -62.97
N LEU A 57 -72.86 -18.61 -62.20
CA LEU A 57 -73.03 -19.11 -60.83
C LEU A 57 -73.62 -18.03 -59.91
N LYS A 58 -73.04 -16.81 -59.93
CA LYS A 58 -73.55 -15.63 -59.20
C LYS A 58 -74.96 -15.23 -59.62
N SER A 59 -75.28 -15.25 -60.92
CA SER A 59 -76.64 -15.02 -61.41
C SER A 59 -77.67 -16.06 -60.96
N ASN A 60 -77.23 -17.19 -60.38
CA ASN A 60 -78.08 -18.22 -59.79
C ASN A 60 -78.02 -18.24 -58.25
N ASP A 61 -77.41 -17.25 -57.58
CA ASP A 61 -77.25 -17.20 -56.11
C ASP A 61 -78.57 -17.43 -55.32
N SER A 62 -79.70 -16.97 -55.86
CA SER A 62 -81.03 -17.16 -55.25
C SER A 62 -81.59 -18.58 -55.37
N LYS A 63 -81.00 -19.44 -56.21
CA LYS A 63 -81.45 -20.81 -56.48
C LYS A 63 -80.66 -21.88 -55.72
N TYR A 64 -79.59 -21.51 -55.02
CA TYR A 64 -78.81 -22.42 -54.19
C TYR A 64 -79.16 -22.18 -52.71
N THR A 65 -80.06 -22.99 -52.17
CA THR A 65 -80.50 -22.96 -50.77
C THR A 65 -79.91 -24.15 -49.99
N SER A 66 -80.39 -24.39 -48.77
CA SER A 66 -80.15 -25.63 -48.00
C SER A 66 -80.29 -26.90 -48.83
N ASP A 67 -81.22 -26.91 -49.78
CA ASP A 67 -81.63 -28.10 -50.52
C ASP A 67 -80.66 -28.43 -51.67
N GLN A 68 -79.69 -27.54 -51.93
CA GLN A 68 -78.57 -27.76 -52.86
C GLN A 68 -77.22 -27.84 -52.12
N ASN A 69 -77.24 -28.06 -50.81
CA ASN A 69 -76.02 -28.35 -50.06
C ASN A 69 -75.27 -29.56 -50.65
N ALA A 70 -73.94 -29.50 -50.67
CA ALA A 70 -73.03 -30.43 -51.35
C ALA A 70 -73.18 -30.55 -52.88
N ALA A 71 -73.94 -29.66 -53.57
CA ALA A 71 -73.96 -29.63 -55.03
C ALA A 71 -72.57 -29.27 -55.60
N ILE A 72 -72.07 -30.07 -56.57
CA ILE A 72 -70.74 -29.88 -57.19
C ILE A 72 -70.88 -29.29 -58.60
N VAL A 73 -70.04 -28.30 -58.92
CA VAL A 73 -69.92 -27.67 -60.25
C VAL A 73 -68.46 -27.53 -60.66
N TYR A 74 -68.22 -27.33 -61.96
CA TYR A 74 -66.91 -26.91 -62.47
C TYR A 74 -67.00 -25.48 -63.02
N VAL A 75 -66.26 -24.56 -62.42
CA VAL A 75 -66.18 -23.15 -62.80
C VAL A 75 -65.21 -22.99 -63.97
N THR A 76 -65.72 -22.63 -65.14
CA THR A 76 -64.95 -22.49 -66.39
C THR A 76 -64.32 -21.12 -66.59
N GLN A 77 -64.79 -20.10 -65.88
CA GLN A 77 -64.25 -18.73 -65.89
C GLN A 77 -64.47 -18.09 -64.52
N ALA A 78 -63.43 -17.46 -63.98
CA ALA A 78 -63.46 -16.82 -62.67
C ALA A 78 -64.25 -15.50 -62.65
N LEU A 79 -64.73 -15.11 -61.45
CA LEU A 79 -65.11 -13.74 -61.14
C LEU A 79 -63.88 -12.93 -60.72
N THR A 80 -63.90 -11.62 -61.00
CA THR A 80 -62.99 -10.67 -60.34
C THR A 80 -63.47 -10.42 -58.91
N SER A 81 -62.57 -10.08 -57.98
CA SER A 81 -62.92 -9.85 -56.57
C SER A 81 -63.92 -8.71 -56.34
N ALA A 82 -64.04 -7.77 -57.30
CA ALA A 82 -65.04 -6.69 -57.28
C ALA A 82 -66.42 -7.13 -57.82
N ASN A 83 -66.54 -8.33 -58.39
CA ASN A 83 -67.77 -8.87 -58.96
C ASN A 83 -68.18 -10.23 -58.35
N THR A 84 -67.69 -10.58 -57.16
CA THR A 84 -68.24 -11.69 -56.37
C THR A 84 -69.56 -11.32 -55.69
N SER A 85 -70.12 -12.28 -54.96
CA SER A 85 -71.20 -12.14 -53.97
C SER A 85 -70.79 -12.93 -52.72
N SER A 86 -71.53 -12.88 -51.61
CA SER A 86 -71.19 -13.69 -50.43
C SER A 86 -71.16 -15.19 -50.74
N LYS A 87 -72.09 -15.67 -51.58
CA LYS A 87 -72.12 -17.05 -52.09
C LYS A 87 -70.95 -17.37 -53.00
N THR A 88 -70.57 -16.44 -53.89
CA THR A 88 -69.49 -16.67 -54.88
C THR A 88 -68.13 -16.08 -54.48
N ALA A 89 -67.92 -15.74 -53.21
CA ALA A 89 -66.70 -15.06 -52.72
C ALA A 89 -65.40 -15.78 -53.11
N ASN A 90 -65.39 -17.11 -53.07
CA ASN A 90 -64.22 -17.93 -53.39
C ASN A 90 -64.07 -18.25 -54.88
N VAL A 91 -64.99 -17.78 -55.74
CA VAL A 91 -65.09 -18.15 -57.18
C VAL A 91 -64.18 -17.28 -58.06
N THR A 92 -62.99 -16.98 -57.52
CA THR A 92 -61.95 -16.12 -58.10
C THR A 92 -60.93 -16.89 -58.96
N SER A 93 -61.16 -18.19 -59.19
CA SER A 93 -60.30 -19.02 -60.04
C SER A 93 -61.09 -20.16 -60.71
N ILE A 94 -60.55 -20.71 -61.80
CA ILE A 94 -61.11 -21.87 -62.51
C ILE A 94 -60.90 -23.15 -61.68
N GLY A 95 -61.86 -24.08 -61.72
CA GLY A 95 -61.76 -25.39 -61.06
C GLY A 95 -63.08 -25.94 -60.54
N TYR A 96 -63.02 -27.06 -59.82
CA TYR A 96 -64.20 -27.64 -59.16
C TYR A 96 -64.56 -26.89 -57.87
N TYR A 97 -65.86 -26.74 -57.62
CA TYR A 97 -66.42 -26.14 -56.40
C TYR A 97 -67.61 -26.99 -55.90
N TYR A 98 -67.80 -27.04 -54.58
CA TYR A 98 -69.03 -27.54 -53.97
C TYR A 98 -69.75 -26.41 -53.22
N PHE A 99 -71.07 -26.48 -53.10
CA PHE A 99 -71.84 -25.55 -52.28
C PHE A 99 -71.95 -26.07 -50.85
N ASP A 100 -71.59 -25.25 -49.86
CA ASP A 100 -71.86 -25.51 -48.44
C ASP A 100 -72.91 -24.51 -47.96
N SER A 101 -74.10 -24.97 -47.59
CA SER A 101 -75.20 -24.11 -47.16
C SER A 101 -75.02 -23.50 -45.76
N ASN A 102 -74.04 -23.96 -44.97
CA ASN A 102 -73.88 -23.58 -43.56
C ASN A 102 -72.90 -22.40 -43.37
N LEU A 103 -72.06 -22.13 -44.37
CA LEU A 103 -71.12 -21.01 -44.37
C LEU A 103 -71.85 -19.67 -44.56
N ASP A 104 -71.14 -18.56 -44.29
CA ASP A 104 -71.68 -17.19 -44.32
C ASP A 104 -72.99 -17.04 -43.51
N ASN A 105 -72.98 -17.45 -42.24
CA ASN A 105 -74.16 -17.38 -41.34
C ASN A 105 -75.40 -18.12 -41.90
N SER A 106 -75.20 -19.30 -42.48
CA SER A 106 -76.22 -20.10 -43.17
C SER A 106 -76.85 -19.45 -44.43
N ASN A 107 -76.23 -18.39 -44.97
CA ASN A 107 -76.52 -17.91 -46.33
C ASN A 107 -75.99 -18.90 -47.39
N GLY A 108 -74.89 -19.60 -47.06
CA GLY A 108 -74.21 -20.58 -47.88
C GLY A 108 -73.12 -19.99 -48.77
N GLN A 109 -72.16 -20.82 -49.18
CA GLN A 109 -71.00 -20.39 -49.98
C GLN A 109 -70.44 -21.51 -50.86
N TRP A 110 -69.95 -21.14 -52.04
CA TRP A 110 -69.17 -22.01 -52.91
C TRP A 110 -67.76 -22.17 -52.38
N VAL A 111 -67.37 -23.40 -52.03
CA VAL A 111 -66.05 -23.77 -51.53
C VAL A 111 -65.29 -24.49 -52.65
N LYS A 112 -64.03 -24.13 -52.89
CA LYS A 112 -63.23 -24.77 -53.93
C LYS A 112 -62.83 -26.18 -53.50
N LEU A 113 -63.06 -27.18 -54.35
CA LEU A 113 -62.47 -28.50 -54.21
C LEU A 113 -60.96 -28.37 -54.44
N ARG A 114 -60.20 -28.26 -53.34
CA ARG A 114 -58.75 -28.14 -53.33
C ARG A 114 -58.12 -29.48 -53.73
N SER A 115 -57.08 -29.42 -54.57
CA SER A 115 -56.08 -30.50 -54.63
C SER A 115 -55.31 -30.54 -53.30
N GLY A 116 -54.71 -31.68 -52.98
CA GLY A 116 -54.18 -31.98 -51.65
C GLY A 116 -53.07 -31.06 -51.14
N TYR A 117 -52.88 -31.12 -49.81
CA TYR A 117 -51.91 -30.40 -48.99
C TYR A 117 -52.16 -28.89 -48.83
N ASP A 118 -52.53 -28.47 -47.61
CA ASP A 118 -52.78 -27.06 -47.31
C ASP A 118 -51.49 -26.34 -46.94
N ALA A 119 -50.86 -25.71 -47.95
CA ALA A 119 -49.64 -24.93 -47.78
C ALA A 119 -49.80 -23.71 -46.83
N ALA A 120 -51.03 -23.37 -46.42
CA ALA A 120 -51.29 -22.34 -45.40
C ALA A 120 -51.31 -22.89 -43.95
N GLY A 121 -51.25 -24.22 -43.76
CA GLY A 121 -51.31 -24.89 -42.45
C GLY A 121 -50.00 -25.57 -42.02
N THR A 122 -48.91 -25.41 -42.77
CA THR A 122 -47.62 -26.08 -42.50
C THR A 122 -46.89 -25.40 -41.33
N GLU A 123 -46.69 -26.11 -40.22
CA GLU A 123 -45.75 -25.66 -39.20
C GLU A 123 -44.31 -25.74 -39.76
N PRO A 124 -43.43 -24.76 -39.47
CA PRO A 124 -42.13 -24.63 -40.17
C PRO A 124 -41.07 -25.66 -39.76
N TRP A 125 -41.42 -26.62 -38.89
CA TRP A 125 -40.51 -27.54 -38.24
C TRP A 125 -40.38 -28.86 -39.02
N TYR A 126 -39.16 -29.16 -39.46
CA TYR A 126 -38.80 -30.39 -40.18
C TYR A 126 -38.09 -31.38 -39.24
N ASN A 127 -38.34 -32.68 -39.44
CA ASN A 127 -37.62 -33.76 -38.76
C ASN A 127 -36.19 -33.87 -39.31
N GLN A 128 -35.18 -33.79 -38.43
CA GLN A 128 -33.77 -33.92 -38.80
C GLN A 128 -33.38 -35.28 -39.42
N THR A 129 -34.23 -36.31 -39.26
CA THR A 129 -33.94 -37.67 -39.73
C THR A 129 -34.17 -37.86 -41.23
N ASP A 130 -35.21 -37.21 -41.77
CA ASP A 130 -35.75 -37.50 -43.10
C ASP A 130 -36.19 -36.25 -43.87
N ALA A 131 -36.06 -35.06 -43.29
CA ALA A 131 -36.52 -33.79 -43.84
C ALA A 131 -38.03 -33.75 -44.20
N SER A 132 -38.85 -34.61 -43.59
CA SER A 132 -40.31 -34.47 -43.58
C SER A 132 -40.77 -33.45 -42.53
N GLN A 133 -42.04 -33.03 -42.56
CA GLN A 133 -42.61 -32.20 -41.49
C GLN A 133 -42.64 -33.00 -40.18
N ALA A 134 -42.26 -32.37 -39.06
CA ALA A 134 -42.36 -32.99 -37.75
C ALA A 134 -43.83 -33.21 -37.35
N THR A 135 -44.12 -34.36 -36.74
CA THR A 135 -45.47 -34.80 -36.32
C THR A 135 -45.55 -35.25 -34.87
N ALA A 136 -44.42 -35.41 -34.17
CA ALA A 136 -44.35 -35.82 -32.77
C ALA A 136 -43.32 -35.00 -31.98
N ASN A 137 -43.65 -34.68 -30.73
CA ASN A 137 -42.78 -33.94 -29.80
C ASN A 137 -41.54 -34.74 -29.31
N THR A 138 -41.33 -35.94 -29.82
CA THR A 138 -40.15 -36.80 -29.59
C THR A 138 -39.15 -36.77 -30.75
N GLN A 139 -39.47 -36.10 -31.86
CA GLN A 139 -38.57 -35.94 -33.00
C GLN A 139 -37.60 -34.77 -32.79
N ASN A 140 -36.36 -34.92 -33.27
CA ASN A 140 -35.43 -33.79 -33.36
C ASN A 140 -35.85 -32.90 -34.53
N ILE A 141 -36.10 -31.62 -34.25
CA ILE A 141 -36.62 -30.67 -35.24
C ILE A 141 -35.59 -29.62 -35.68
N TYR A 142 -35.76 -29.08 -36.88
CA TYR A 142 -35.02 -27.92 -37.40
C TYR A 142 -35.90 -27.07 -38.31
N GLN A 143 -35.44 -25.84 -38.61
CA GLN A 143 -35.94 -25.04 -39.73
C GLN A 143 -34.75 -24.31 -40.38
N ASN A 144 -34.85 -24.02 -41.69
CA ASN A 144 -33.78 -23.35 -42.45
C ASN A 144 -33.83 -21.81 -42.37
N GLY A 145 -34.93 -21.25 -41.87
CA GLY A 145 -35.05 -19.81 -41.60
C GLY A 145 -34.72 -19.47 -40.15
N SER A 146 -34.47 -18.20 -39.86
CA SER A 146 -34.28 -17.72 -38.50
C SER A 146 -35.59 -17.81 -37.68
N VAL A 147 -35.48 -18.17 -36.40
CA VAL A 147 -36.63 -18.28 -35.49
C VAL A 147 -36.94 -16.93 -34.86
N ALA A 148 -38.12 -16.38 -35.10
CA ALA A 148 -38.59 -15.15 -34.47
C ALA A 148 -39.68 -15.42 -33.43
N ILE A 149 -39.46 -15.03 -32.17
CA ILE A 149 -40.44 -15.22 -31.08
C ILE A 149 -41.03 -13.87 -30.66
N LYS A 150 -42.36 -13.74 -30.72
CA LYS A 150 -43.13 -12.50 -30.45
C LYS A 150 -42.75 -11.30 -31.35
N LYS A 151 -42.10 -11.55 -32.49
CA LYS A 151 -41.93 -10.58 -33.60
C LYS A 151 -42.64 -11.09 -34.85
N SER A 152 -43.33 -10.21 -35.56
CA SER A 152 -43.91 -10.45 -36.89
C SER A 152 -43.27 -9.58 -37.99
N THR A 153 -42.58 -8.52 -37.59
CA THR A 153 -41.77 -7.61 -38.43
C THR A 153 -40.58 -7.11 -37.59
N GLY A 154 -39.58 -6.48 -38.21
CA GLY A 154 -38.42 -5.92 -37.49
C GLY A 154 -37.45 -6.97 -36.93
N PHE A 155 -37.21 -8.03 -37.70
CA PHE A 155 -36.18 -9.03 -37.45
C PHE A 155 -34.77 -8.43 -37.53
N ILE A 156 -33.87 -8.85 -36.63
CA ILE A 156 -32.45 -8.45 -36.67
C ILE A 156 -31.73 -9.30 -37.73
N SER A 157 -31.39 -8.68 -38.87
CA SER A 157 -30.69 -9.34 -39.97
C SER A 157 -29.41 -10.03 -39.48
N GLY A 158 -29.34 -11.36 -39.64
CA GLY A 158 -28.22 -12.19 -39.21
C GLY A 158 -28.36 -12.90 -37.86
N ALA A 159 -29.51 -12.83 -37.18
CA ALA A 159 -29.75 -13.54 -35.91
C ALA A 159 -30.56 -14.83 -36.10
N ASP A 160 -29.97 -16.02 -35.90
CA ASP A 160 -30.69 -17.30 -36.09
C ASP A 160 -31.86 -17.52 -35.12
N LEU A 161 -31.83 -16.86 -33.95
CA LEU A 161 -32.92 -16.81 -32.97
C LEU A 161 -33.10 -15.37 -32.45
N ASP A 162 -34.25 -14.77 -32.71
CA ASP A 162 -34.59 -13.39 -32.34
C ASP A 162 -35.87 -13.35 -31.47
N VAL A 163 -35.70 -13.14 -30.17
CA VAL A 163 -36.79 -13.17 -29.17
C VAL A 163 -37.13 -11.76 -28.71
N LYS A 164 -38.38 -11.32 -28.90
CA LYS A 164 -38.90 -10.09 -28.28
C LYS A 164 -39.38 -10.39 -26.86
N GLY A 165 -38.55 -9.97 -25.90
CA GLY A 165 -38.81 -10.11 -24.47
C GLY A 165 -37.91 -11.16 -23.83
N SER A 166 -38.27 -11.57 -22.62
CA SER A 166 -37.43 -12.36 -21.73
C SER A 166 -37.26 -13.82 -22.19
N ILE A 167 -36.03 -14.34 -22.10
CA ILE A 167 -35.72 -15.76 -22.35
C ILE A 167 -35.53 -16.48 -21.02
N ARG A 168 -36.16 -17.65 -20.87
CA ARG A 168 -35.94 -18.57 -19.75
C ARG A 168 -35.46 -19.93 -20.26
N GLY A 169 -34.31 -20.39 -19.78
CA GLY A 169 -33.78 -21.75 -20.03
C GLY A 169 -33.48 -22.50 -18.73
N GLY A 170 -33.46 -23.84 -18.81
CA GLY A 170 -33.26 -24.72 -17.65
C GLY A 170 -34.54 -24.96 -16.84
N ASN A 171 -34.44 -25.79 -15.80
CA ASN A 171 -35.59 -26.21 -15.00
C ASN A 171 -36.14 -25.05 -14.16
N ALA A 172 -37.43 -24.75 -14.33
CA ALA A 172 -38.08 -23.57 -13.78
C ALA A 172 -38.23 -23.64 -12.25
N LYS A 173 -37.81 -22.58 -11.56
CA LYS A 173 -38.24 -22.33 -10.17
C LYS A 173 -39.75 -22.08 -10.18
N ILE A 174 -40.52 -23.08 -9.73
CA ILE A 174 -41.88 -22.90 -9.25
C ILE A 174 -41.74 -22.76 -7.73
N MET A 175 -42.02 -21.56 -7.21
CA MET A 175 -42.03 -21.30 -5.78
C MET A 175 -43.23 -22.03 -5.17
N ALA A 176 -42.98 -23.02 -4.32
CA ALA A 176 -43.99 -24.01 -3.91
C ALA A 176 -45.18 -23.47 -3.08
N ASN A 177 -45.26 -22.15 -2.85
CA ASN A 177 -46.34 -21.47 -2.12
C ASN A 177 -46.67 -20.08 -2.70
N SER A 178 -46.38 -19.79 -3.97
CA SER A 178 -46.87 -18.57 -4.65
C SER A 178 -47.52 -18.89 -5.99
N SER A 179 -48.79 -18.47 -6.15
CA SER A 179 -49.57 -18.63 -7.38
C SER A 179 -49.09 -17.75 -8.54
N THR A 180 -48.16 -16.83 -8.29
CA THR A 180 -47.42 -16.09 -9.31
C THR A 180 -46.23 -16.91 -9.83
N PRO A 181 -46.14 -17.17 -11.15
CA PRO A 181 -44.91 -17.67 -11.75
C PRO A 181 -43.75 -16.71 -11.50
N VAL A 182 -42.53 -17.22 -11.36
CA VAL A 182 -41.32 -16.39 -11.30
C VAL A 182 -41.17 -15.64 -12.62
N VAL A 183 -41.48 -14.35 -12.59
CA VAL A 183 -41.40 -13.44 -13.74
C VAL A 183 -39.93 -13.21 -14.08
N VAL A 184 -39.58 -13.43 -15.34
CA VAL A 184 -38.32 -12.93 -15.90
C VAL A 184 -38.61 -11.52 -16.44
N GLY A 185 -37.93 -10.51 -15.90
CA GLY A 185 -38.19 -9.10 -16.15
C GLY A 185 -38.07 -8.68 -17.62
N THR A 186 -38.53 -7.47 -17.94
CA THR A 186 -38.41 -6.91 -19.29
C THR A 186 -36.92 -6.89 -19.71
N ASN A 187 -36.64 -7.30 -20.95
CA ASN A 187 -35.29 -7.42 -21.52
C ASN A 187 -34.30 -8.30 -20.71
N SER A 188 -34.80 -9.22 -19.88
CA SER A 188 -33.97 -9.97 -18.92
C SER A 188 -33.77 -11.43 -19.31
N PHE A 189 -32.68 -12.03 -18.83
CA PHE A 189 -32.25 -13.38 -19.21
C PHE A 189 -32.07 -14.28 -17.99
N ALA A 190 -32.77 -15.41 -17.95
CA ALA A 190 -32.63 -16.41 -16.89
C ALA A 190 -32.28 -17.78 -17.49
N PHE A 191 -31.15 -18.37 -17.10
CA PHE A 191 -30.70 -19.66 -17.63
C PHE A 191 -30.10 -20.58 -16.55
N GLY A 192 -30.73 -21.72 -16.32
CA GLY A 192 -30.26 -22.77 -15.40
C GLY A 192 -31.34 -23.20 -14.42
N GLN A 193 -31.09 -24.30 -13.69
CA GLN A 193 -32.06 -24.82 -12.72
C GLN A 193 -32.32 -23.82 -11.60
N ASN A 194 -33.60 -23.54 -11.34
CA ASN A 194 -34.06 -22.60 -10.32
C ASN A 194 -33.58 -21.14 -10.52
N SER A 195 -33.03 -20.77 -11.68
CA SER A 195 -32.60 -19.39 -11.94
C SER A 195 -33.77 -18.41 -12.06
N SER A 196 -33.48 -17.13 -11.80
CA SER A 196 -34.41 -16.01 -11.82
C SER A 196 -33.72 -14.68 -12.13
N ALA A 197 -34.38 -13.84 -12.93
CA ALA A 197 -33.93 -12.49 -13.29
C ALA A 197 -35.16 -11.57 -13.35
N ILE A 198 -35.57 -11.02 -12.20
CA ILE A 198 -36.87 -10.39 -11.97
C ILE A 198 -36.86 -8.91 -12.37
N GLY A 199 -35.76 -8.19 -12.07
CA GLY A 199 -35.61 -6.78 -12.43
C GLY A 199 -35.50 -6.58 -13.94
N THR A 200 -35.67 -5.36 -14.41
CA THR A 200 -35.51 -4.95 -15.82
C THR A 200 -34.05 -5.05 -16.24
N ASN A 201 -33.77 -5.50 -17.47
CA ASN A 201 -32.42 -5.73 -18.00
C ASN A 201 -31.52 -6.59 -17.07
N SER A 202 -32.08 -7.54 -16.31
CA SER A 202 -31.34 -8.35 -15.33
C SER A 202 -30.89 -9.71 -15.88
N THR A 203 -29.89 -10.31 -15.25
CA THR A 203 -29.28 -11.59 -15.67
C THR A 203 -29.23 -12.57 -14.50
N GLY A 204 -29.76 -13.78 -14.67
CA GLY A 204 -29.76 -14.85 -13.66
C GLY A 204 -29.28 -16.17 -14.26
N ILE A 205 -28.02 -16.53 -14.06
CA ILE A 205 -27.37 -17.69 -14.70
C ILE A 205 -26.89 -18.72 -13.67
N GLY A 206 -27.14 -19.99 -13.97
CA GLY A 206 -26.69 -21.15 -13.19
C GLY A 206 -27.74 -21.68 -12.21
N TYR A 207 -27.30 -22.27 -11.10
CA TYR A 207 -28.19 -22.95 -10.16
C TYR A 207 -28.71 -21.99 -9.08
N ASN A 208 -30.03 -21.81 -8.97
CA ASN A 208 -30.70 -20.95 -7.98
C ASN A 208 -30.26 -19.47 -7.97
N SER A 209 -29.48 -19.01 -8.95
CA SER A 209 -29.04 -17.62 -9.08
C SER A 209 -30.23 -16.70 -9.34
N THR A 210 -30.35 -15.65 -8.54
CA THR A 210 -31.55 -14.81 -8.44
C THR A 210 -31.18 -13.32 -8.50
N ALA A 211 -31.47 -12.66 -9.62
CA ALA A 211 -31.32 -11.21 -9.76
C ALA A 211 -32.65 -10.48 -9.53
N ASN A 212 -32.80 -9.78 -8.39
CA ASN A 212 -34.08 -9.21 -7.96
C ASN A 212 -34.30 -7.75 -8.37
N SER A 213 -33.27 -7.05 -8.84
CA SER A 213 -33.31 -5.60 -9.10
C SER A 213 -32.87 -5.23 -10.51
N ASP A 214 -33.25 -4.02 -10.96
CA ASP A 214 -32.94 -3.54 -12.32
C ASP A 214 -31.44 -3.49 -12.60
N ASN A 215 -31.07 -3.88 -13.82
CA ASN A 215 -29.70 -4.03 -14.33
C ASN A 215 -28.79 -4.92 -13.45
N SER A 216 -29.35 -5.76 -12.56
CA SER A 216 -28.57 -6.60 -11.66
C SER A 216 -28.27 -7.99 -12.24
N ASN A 217 -27.15 -8.59 -11.84
CA ASN A 217 -26.59 -9.78 -12.49
C ASN A 217 -26.12 -10.81 -11.44
N ALA A 218 -26.73 -11.99 -11.43
CA ALA A 218 -26.39 -13.10 -10.54
C ALA A 218 -25.96 -14.33 -11.37
N ILE A 219 -24.69 -14.73 -11.30
CA ILE A 219 -24.09 -15.75 -12.19
C ILE A 219 -23.34 -16.81 -11.36
N GLY A 220 -23.71 -18.09 -11.44
CA GLY A 220 -23.04 -19.18 -10.71
C GLY A 220 -23.99 -20.09 -9.93
N TYR A 221 -23.75 -20.29 -8.64
CA TYR A 221 -24.55 -21.17 -7.78
C TYR A 221 -25.04 -20.43 -6.53
N ASN A 222 -26.35 -20.35 -6.32
CA ASN A 222 -27.01 -19.76 -5.16
C ASN A 222 -26.71 -18.27 -4.92
N ASN A 223 -26.43 -17.52 -5.99
CA ASN A 223 -26.07 -16.10 -5.90
C ASN A 223 -27.32 -15.20 -5.93
N THR A 224 -27.32 -14.12 -5.16
CA THR A 224 -28.49 -13.21 -5.06
C THR A 224 -28.08 -11.75 -5.16
N THR A 225 -28.73 -10.99 -6.04
CA THR A 225 -28.54 -9.53 -6.14
C THR A 225 -29.83 -8.76 -5.78
N ASN A 226 -29.80 -8.02 -4.68
CA ASN A 226 -30.94 -7.25 -4.13
C ASN A 226 -30.82 -5.73 -4.32
N SER A 227 -30.03 -5.25 -5.29
CA SER A 227 -29.88 -3.81 -5.54
C SER A 227 -29.60 -3.47 -7.00
N THR A 228 -30.06 -2.29 -7.41
CA THR A 228 -29.91 -1.78 -8.78
C THR A 228 -28.45 -1.70 -9.22
N ASN A 229 -28.17 -2.07 -10.47
CA ASN A 229 -26.82 -2.11 -11.06
C ASN A 229 -25.82 -3.02 -10.32
N SER A 230 -26.25 -3.97 -9.48
CA SER A 230 -25.34 -4.81 -8.70
C SER A 230 -25.01 -6.16 -9.36
N PHE A 231 -23.83 -6.70 -9.06
CA PHE A 231 -23.25 -7.86 -9.73
C PHE A 231 -22.71 -8.89 -8.73
N ALA A 232 -23.12 -10.16 -8.84
CA ALA A 232 -22.70 -11.27 -7.99
C ALA A 232 -22.27 -12.48 -8.83
N ILE A 233 -21.02 -12.93 -8.69
CA ILE A 233 -20.51 -14.14 -9.35
C ILE A 233 -19.72 -15.05 -8.40
N GLY A 234 -19.99 -16.36 -8.45
CA GLY A 234 -19.38 -17.35 -7.57
C GLY A 234 -20.36 -18.37 -6.99
N LEU A 235 -20.26 -18.60 -5.68
CA LEU A 235 -21.00 -19.62 -4.93
C LEU A 235 -21.56 -18.99 -3.63
N ASN A 236 -22.88 -18.90 -3.48
CA ASN A 236 -23.54 -18.22 -2.36
C ASN A 236 -23.13 -16.73 -2.21
N THR A 237 -22.81 -16.08 -3.33
CA THR A 237 -22.40 -14.68 -3.44
C THR A 237 -23.61 -13.74 -3.36
N LYS A 238 -23.54 -12.69 -2.53
CA LYS A 238 -24.68 -11.81 -2.23
C LYS A 238 -24.37 -10.32 -2.43
N THR A 239 -25.27 -9.57 -3.07
CA THR A 239 -25.28 -8.09 -3.01
C THR A 239 -26.61 -7.58 -2.45
N GLY A 240 -26.58 -6.43 -1.76
CA GLY A 240 -27.76 -5.85 -1.13
C GLY A 240 -28.16 -6.55 0.15
N TYR A 241 -27.18 -6.89 1.00
CA TYR A 241 -27.38 -7.54 2.31
C TYR A 241 -26.52 -6.92 3.42
N ASP A 242 -26.86 -7.15 4.67
CA ASP A 242 -26.01 -6.83 5.83
C ASP A 242 -24.76 -7.72 5.95
N VAL A 243 -23.99 -7.55 7.03
CA VAL A 243 -22.71 -8.24 7.24
C VAL A 243 -22.87 -9.75 7.43
N ASP A 244 -24.04 -10.24 7.83
CA ASP A 244 -24.31 -11.66 8.03
C ASP A 244 -25.08 -12.30 6.86
N GLY A 245 -25.48 -11.50 5.87
CA GLY A 245 -26.17 -11.97 4.68
C GLY A 245 -27.63 -12.30 4.94
N THR A 246 -28.24 -11.72 5.98
CA THR A 246 -29.60 -12.04 6.46
C THR A 246 -30.59 -10.92 6.13
N THR A 247 -30.31 -9.68 6.51
CA THR A 247 -31.16 -8.52 6.25
C THR A 247 -30.82 -7.88 4.91
N SER A 248 -31.83 -7.58 4.08
CA SER A 248 -31.61 -6.83 2.83
C SER A 248 -31.15 -5.39 3.11
N LYS A 249 -30.25 -4.87 2.27
CA LYS A 249 -29.76 -3.49 2.29
C LYS A 249 -29.79 -2.87 0.89
N SER A 250 -29.86 -1.54 0.83
CA SER A 250 -29.55 -0.80 -0.40
C SER A 250 -28.03 -0.80 -0.63
N ALA A 251 -27.61 -1.47 -1.69
CA ALA A 251 -26.24 -1.56 -2.16
C ALA A 251 -26.21 -1.27 -3.68
N ILE A 252 -26.69 -0.10 -4.09
CA ILE A 252 -26.72 0.30 -5.51
C ILE A 252 -25.28 0.36 -6.05
N ASN A 253 -25.07 -0.07 -7.30
CA ASN A 253 -23.75 -0.18 -7.94
C ASN A 253 -22.74 -1.10 -7.19
N SER A 254 -23.21 -2.09 -6.43
CA SER A 254 -22.33 -3.00 -5.68
C SER A 254 -21.83 -4.21 -6.46
N PHE A 255 -20.62 -4.67 -6.14
CA PHE A 255 -19.94 -5.75 -6.85
C PHE A 255 -19.48 -6.85 -5.87
N ALA A 256 -19.68 -8.12 -6.23
CA ALA A 256 -19.29 -9.27 -5.41
C ALA A 256 -18.76 -10.42 -6.28
N ILE A 257 -17.55 -10.90 -5.98
CA ILE A 257 -16.93 -12.08 -6.56
C ILE A 257 -16.48 -13.03 -5.45
N GLY A 258 -16.89 -14.29 -5.54
CA GLY A 258 -16.30 -15.39 -4.76
C GLY A 258 -17.28 -16.10 -3.83
N GLU A 259 -16.84 -17.27 -3.35
CA GLU A 259 -17.63 -18.13 -2.48
C GLU A 259 -17.96 -17.43 -1.15
N ASN A 260 -19.23 -17.35 -0.78
CA ASN A 260 -19.71 -16.67 0.44
C ASN A 260 -19.32 -15.18 0.54
N ALA A 261 -19.04 -14.50 -0.58
CA ALA A 261 -18.77 -13.07 -0.61
C ALA A 261 -20.07 -12.24 -0.47
N ILE A 262 -20.04 -11.17 0.32
CA ILE A 262 -21.20 -10.33 0.63
C ILE A 262 -20.86 -8.85 0.41
N THR A 263 -21.69 -8.13 -0.35
CA THR A 263 -21.57 -6.67 -0.52
C THR A 263 -22.85 -5.97 -0.10
N GLY A 264 -22.74 -5.16 0.95
CA GLY A 264 -23.85 -4.47 1.62
C GLY A 264 -23.82 -2.95 1.56
N GLY A 265 -22.74 -2.37 1.06
CA GLY A 265 -22.61 -0.93 0.86
C GLY A 265 -22.96 -0.50 -0.55
N GLU A 266 -23.52 0.70 -0.70
CA GLU A 266 -23.61 1.38 -2.00
C GLU A 266 -22.20 1.61 -2.57
N SER A 267 -22.03 1.35 -3.85
CA SER A 267 -20.77 1.47 -4.59
C SER A 267 -19.59 0.73 -3.94
N ALA A 268 -19.88 -0.37 -3.23
CA ALA A 268 -18.88 -1.21 -2.55
C ALA A 268 -18.51 -2.46 -3.37
N TYR A 269 -17.36 -3.06 -3.05
CA TYR A 269 -16.75 -4.15 -3.83
C TYR A 269 -16.20 -5.25 -2.89
N SER A 270 -16.59 -6.51 -3.11
CA SER A 270 -16.06 -7.69 -2.41
C SER A 270 -15.46 -8.67 -3.43
N ILE A 271 -14.19 -9.06 -3.28
CA ILE A 271 -13.48 -9.92 -4.23
C ILE A 271 -12.65 -10.97 -3.48
N GLY A 272 -13.20 -12.17 -3.33
CA GLY A 272 -12.55 -13.32 -2.70
C GLY A 272 -13.52 -14.15 -1.87
N ARG A 273 -13.12 -15.38 -1.52
CA ARG A 273 -13.90 -16.25 -0.63
C ARG A 273 -14.13 -15.55 0.73
N GLN A 274 -15.37 -15.54 1.22
CA GLN A 274 -15.79 -14.95 2.51
C GLN A 274 -15.51 -13.44 2.69
N THR A 275 -15.35 -12.68 1.60
CA THR A 275 -15.21 -11.20 1.67
C THR A 275 -16.50 -10.51 2.10
N LYS A 276 -16.41 -9.41 2.86
CA LYS A 276 -17.59 -8.67 3.35
C LYS A 276 -17.39 -7.14 3.29
N SER A 277 -17.98 -6.47 2.30
CA SER A 277 -17.91 -5.00 2.12
C SER A 277 -19.27 -4.34 2.38
N THR A 278 -19.48 -3.82 3.59
CA THR A 278 -20.80 -3.33 4.03
C THR A 278 -20.87 -1.82 4.30
N GLY A 279 -19.73 -1.13 4.27
CA GLY A 279 -19.66 0.33 4.33
C GLY A 279 -19.89 0.99 2.97
N TYR A 280 -20.38 2.23 2.97
CA TYR A 280 -20.49 3.06 1.77
C TYR A 280 -19.13 3.15 1.05
N ARG A 281 -19.05 2.84 -0.25
CA ARG A 281 -17.78 2.80 -1.01
C ARG A 281 -16.65 1.97 -0.36
N SER A 282 -17.01 0.90 0.36
CA SER A 282 -16.02 -0.01 0.97
C SER A 282 -15.48 -1.04 -0.02
N PHE A 283 -14.24 -1.50 0.20
CA PHE A 283 -13.54 -2.45 -0.67
C PHE A 283 -12.92 -3.57 0.16
N SER A 284 -13.19 -4.83 -0.20
CA SER A 284 -12.60 -6.02 0.43
C SER A 284 -12.02 -6.94 -0.64
N PHE A 285 -10.72 -7.25 -0.55
CA PHE A 285 -10.04 -8.17 -1.46
C PHE A 285 -9.23 -9.21 -0.67
N GLY A 286 -9.31 -10.49 -1.03
CA GLY A 286 -8.61 -11.59 -0.36
C GLY A 286 -9.50 -12.45 0.54
N ASN A 287 -9.00 -13.60 1.00
CA ASN A 287 -9.87 -14.55 1.71
C ASN A 287 -10.25 -14.04 3.11
N GLY A 288 -11.54 -13.83 3.36
CA GLY A 288 -12.07 -13.43 4.65
C GLY A 288 -11.86 -11.96 5.02
N SER A 289 -11.46 -11.09 4.06
CA SER A 289 -11.30 -9.66 4.35
C SER A 289 -12.65 -8.93 4.48
N ILE A 290 -12.72 -7.99 5.42
CA ILE A 290 -13.96 -7.30 5.82
C ILE A 290 -13.74 -5.80 5.91
N ALA A 291 -14.60 -5.01 5.27
CA ALA A 291 -14.62 -3.55 5.32
C ALA A 291 -16.03 -3.04 5.67
N THR A 292 -16.22 -2.52 6.89
CA THR A 292 -17.55 -2.13 7.41
C THR A 292 -17.81 -0.63 7.43
N SER A 293 -16.77 0.22 7.50
CA SER A 293 -16.90 1.68 7.58
C SER A 293 -16.94 2.35 6.20
N ALA A 294 -17.38 3.62 6.12
CA ALA A 294 -17.42 4.33 4.84
C ALA A 294 -16.02 4.57 4.26
N ASN A 295 -15.87 4.46 2.94
CA ASN A 295 -14.60 4.56 2.21
C ASN A 295 -13.47 3.68 2.79
N SER A 296 -13.79 2.54 3.42
CA SER A 296 -12.79 1.68 4.07
C SER A 296 -12.31 0.53 3.17
N TYR A 297 -11.03 0.18 3.28
CA TYR A 297 -10.35 -0.77 2.39
C TYR A 297 -9.68 -1.89 3.20
N ALA A 298 -10.05 -3.15 2.94
CA ALA A 298 -9.46 -4.34 3.57
C ALA A 298 -8.86 -5.26 2.50
N ILE A 299 -7.53 -5.38 2.45
CA ILE A 299 -6.81 -6.10 1.38
C ILE A 299 -5.87 -7.14 1.99
N GLY A 300 -6.14 -8.43 1.77
CA GLY A 300 -5.33 -9.54 2.28
C GLY A 300 -6.15 -10.68 2.86
N PHE A 301 -5.48 -11.64 3.50
CA PHE A 301 -6.15 -12.74 4.20
C PHE A 301 -6.63 -12.25 5.57
N SER A 302 -7.95 -12.30 5.82
CA SER A 302 -8.58 -11.90 7.08
C SER A 302 -8.24 -10.49 7.57
N SER A 303 -7.93 -9.55 6.67
CA SER A 303 -7.80 -8.13 6.99
C SER A 303 -9.15 -7.49 7.33
N LYS A 304 -9.15 -6.50 8.22
CA LYS A 304 -10.38 -5.96 8.83
C LYS A 304 -10.31 -4.44 8.94
N ALA A 305 -11.05 -3.73 8.09
CA ALA A 305 -11.20 -2.28 8.17
C ALA A 305 -12.55 -1.91 8.80
N GLY A 306 -12.53 -1.11 9.86
CA GLY A 306 -13.72 -0.81 10.66
C GLY A 306 -13.92 -1.71 11.87
N PHE A 307 -12.86 -2.06 12.60
CA PHE A 307 -12.93 -2.94 13.77
C PHE A 307 -12.11 -2.45 14.99
N ASP A 308 -12.45 -2.96 16.16
CA ASP A 308 -11.64 -2.82 17.38
C ASP A 308 -10.28 -3.54 17.31
N LEU A 309 -9.46 -3.39 18.35
CA LEU A 309 -8.08 -3.91 18.41
C LEU A 309 -8.04 -5.44 18.23
N ASP A 310 -9.08 -6.15 18.66
CA ASP A 310 -9.16 -7.61 18.63
C ASP A 310 -9.88 -8.15 17.38
N GLY A 311 -10.44 -7.25 16.55
CA GLY A 311 -11.12 -7.62 15.31
C GLY A 311 -12.51 -8.22 15.54
N THR A 312 -13.12 -7.96 16.69
CA THR A 312 -14.38 -8.52 17.19
C THR A 312 -15.57 -7.59 17.01
N THR A 313 -15.42 -6.31 17.35
CA THR A 313 -16.51 -5.32 17.32
C THR A 313 -16.31 -4.38 16.15
N SER A 314 -17.36 -4.09 15.39
CA SER A 314 -17.30 -3.06 14.33
C SER A 314 -17.14 -1.67 14.93
N LYS A 315 -16.33 -0.83 14.29
CA LYS A 315 -16.12 0.59 14.58
C LYS A 315 -16.43 1.46 13.36
N ASP A 316 -16.59 2.76 13.59
CA ASP A 316 -16.49 3.76 12.52
C ASP A 316 -15.01 4.15 12.31
N ALA A 317 -14.33 3.36 11.49
CA ALA A 317 -13.00 3.67 10.96
C ALA A 317 -13.13 4.19 9.51
N SER A 318 -14.00 5.17 9.28
CA SER A 318 -14.22 5.71 7.93
C SER A 318 -12.91 6.25 7.33
N ASN A 319 -12.74 6.04 6.01
CA ASN A 319 -11.52 6.30 5.24
C ASN A 319 -10.28 5.48 5.64
N SER A 320 -10.42 4.39 6.41
CA SER A 320 -9.28 3.58 6.86
C SER A 320 -8.85 2.45 5.91
N PHE A 321 -7.56 2.07 5.96
CA PHE A 321 -6.94 1.10 5.05
C PHE A 321 -6.18 0.02 5.84
N ALA A 322 -6.61 -1.25 5.73
CA ALA A 322 -5.98 -2.41 6.32
C ALA A 322 -5.43 -3.35 5.23
N ILE A 323 -4.10 -3.42 5.07
CA ILE A 323 -3.44 -4.19 4.00
C ILE A 323 -2.46 -5.22 4.57
N GLY A 324 -2.78 -6.51 4.48
CA GLY A 324 -1.94 -7.60 4.98
C GLY A 324 -2.71 -8.83 5.43
N TYR A 325 -1.97 -9.84 5.88
CA TYR A 325 -2.54 -10.97 6.63
C TYR A 325 -2.95 -10.47 8.02
N GLU A 326 -4.23 -10.57 8.39
CA GLU A 326 -4.79 -10.15 9.69
C GLU A 326 -4.51 -8.68 10.08
N SER A 327 -4.29 -7.78 9.12
CA SER A 327 -4.18 -6.34 9.40
C SER A 327 -5.54 -5.76 9.83
N ILE A 328 -5.54 -4.82 10.78
CA ILE A 328 -6.78 -4.24 11.34
C ILE A 328 -6.72 -2.70 11.40
N THR A 329 -7.78 -2.01 10.98
CA THR A 329 -7.96 -0.57 11.23
C THR A 329 -9.25 -0.27 12.00
N GLY A 330 -9.12 0.62 12.99
CA GLY A 330 -10.20 0.96 13.93
C GLY A 330 -10.40 2.46 14.20
N GLY A 331 -9.54 3.32 13.65
CA GLY A 331 -9.67 4.77 13.74
C GLY A 331 -10.02 5.41 12.39
N ASN A 332 -10.64 6.59 12.41
CA ASN A 332 -10.92 7.36 11.20
C ASN A 332 -9.60 7.68 10.46
N ALA A 333 -9.57 7.48 9.14
CA ALA A 333 -8.38 7.65 8.30
C ALA A 333 -7.11 6.91 8.78
N ALA A 334 -7.27 5.86 9.59
CA ALA A 334 -6.15 5.04 10.07
C ALA A 334 -5.61 4.12 8.97
N PHE A 335 -4.30 3.82 9.00
CA PHE A 335 -3.60 3.15 7.91
C PHE A 335 -2.67 2.07 8.46
N ALA A 336 -2.99 0.80 8.22
CA ALA A 336 -2.23 -0.35 8.70
C ALA A 336 -1.76 -1.25 7.54
N ILE A 337 -0.45 -1.38 7.37
CA ILE A 337 0.17 -2.28 6.38
C ILE A 337 1.09 -3.30 7.07
N GLY A 338 0.89 -4.58 6.79
CA GLY A 338 1.78 -5.65 7.25
C GLY A 338 1.02 -6.80 7.94
N ARG A 339 1.74 -7.88 8.25
CA ARG A 339 1.16 -9.04 8.95
C ARG A 339 0.76 -8.65 10.36
N SER A 340 -0.53 -8.76 10.68
CA SER A 340 -1.10 -8.45 11.99
C SER A 340 -0.82 -7.00 12.45
N ALA A 341 -0.66 -6.06 11.50
CA ALA A 341 -0.51 -4.62 11.75
C ALA A 341 -1.85 -4.00 12.19
N LYS A 342 -1.86 -3.13 13.19
CA LYS A 342 -3.09 -2.59 13.80
C LYS A 342 -3.03 -1.07 14.01
N ALA A 343 -3.88 -0.29 13.32
CA ALA A 343 -3.99 1.16 13.53
C ALA A 343 -5.38 1.54 14.08
N MET A 344 -5.45 1.92 15.36
CA MET A 344 -6.71 2.11 16.10
C MET A 344 -7.02 3.58 16.45
N GLY A 345 -6.01 4.45 16.51
CA GLY A 345 -6.22 5.89 16.70
C GLY A 345 -6.65 6.59 15.42
N SER A 346 -7.30 7.75 15.54
CA SER A 346 -7.63 8.62 14.40
C SER A 346 -6.35 9.08 13.70
N GLN A 347 -6.28 8.93 12.37
CA GLN A 347 -5.10 9.22 11.55
C GLN A 347 -3.82 8.51 12.03
N ALA A 348 -3.94 7.38 12.74
CA ALA A 348 -2.80 6.57 13.15
C ALA A 348 -2.24 5.74 11.99
N PHE A 349 -0.92 5.56 11.96
CA PHE A 349 -0.21 4.83 10.92
C PHE A 349 0.59 3.66 11.53
N SER A 350 0.54 2.49 10.91
CA SER A 350 1.25 1.28 11.35
C SER A 350 1.81 0.52 10.13
N LEU A 351 3.13 0.41 9.99
CA LEU A 351 3.80 -0.27 8.88
C LEU A 351 4.80 -1.33 9.35
N GLY A 352 4.45 -2.60 9.13
CA GLY A 352 5.28 -3.76 9.37
C GLY A 352 4.62 -4.81 10.27
N THR A 353 5.29 -5.94 10.44
CA THR A 353 4.73 -7.11 11.14
C THR A 353 4.49 -6.82 12.62
N GLN A 354 3.28 -7.09 13.11
CA GLN A 354 2.85 -6.88 14.50
C GLN A 354 2.99 -5.43 15.01
N THR A 355 2.98 -4.44 14.11
CA THR A 355 2.92 -3.03 14.50
C THR A 355 1.57 -2.66 15.11
N ILE A 356 1.53 -1.82 16.14
CA ILE A 356 0.28 -1.41 16.81
C ILE A 356 0.31 0.08 17.14
N SER A 357 -0.61 0.87 16.58
CA SER A 357 -0.75 2.29 16.89
C SER A 357 -2.12 2.60 17.51
N THR A 358 -2.19 2.81 18.84
CA THR A 358 -3.47 2.94 19.56
C THR A 358 -3.96 4.37 19.75
N SER A 359 -3.07 5.37 19.69
CA SER A 359 -3.39 6.78 19.94
C SER A 359 -3.53 7.60 18.65
N ASP A 360 -4.28 8.71 18.69
CA ASP A 360 -4.48 9.58 17.53
C ASP A 360 -3.17 10.20 17.03
N TYR A 361 -3.06 10.38 15.71
CA TYR A 361 -1.89 10.92 15.00
C TYR A 361 -0.57 10.16 15.29
N SER A 362 -0.63 8.95 15.86
CA SER A 362 0.56 8.19 16.24
C SER A 362 1.05 7.25 15.14
N PHE A 363 2.35 7.08 15.04
CA PHE A 363 3.03 6.57 13.85
C PHE A 363 4.04 5.48 14.22
N ALA A 364 3.79 4.24 13.78
CA ALA A 364 4.63 3.07 14.05
C ALA A 364 5.20 2.47 12.75
N ILE A 365 6.52 2.23 12.69
CA ILE A 365 7.17 1.45 11.63
C ILE A 365 8.13 0.42 12.25
N GLY A 366 8.11 -0.83 11.80
CA GLY A 366 9.08 -1.85 12.22
C GLY A 366 8.48 -3.24 12.38
N ILE A 367 9.19 -4.10 13.13
CA ILE A 367 8.64 -5.36 13.63
C ILE A 367 8.28 -5.15 15.10
N GLY A 368 7.02 -5.40 15.46
CA GLY A 368 6.54 -5.27 16.84
C GLY A 368 6.59 -3.85 17.43
N SER A 369 6.77 -2.80 16.62
CA SER A 369 6.77 -1.42 17.14
C SER A 369 5.38 -0.94 17.52
N LYS A 370 5.30 -0.16 18.60
CA LYS A 370 4.03 0.23 19.23
C LYS A 370 4.00 1.70 19.62
N THR A 371 2.84 2.33 19.42
CA THR A 371 2.52 3.64 19.98
C THR A 371 1.26 3.54 20.85
N GLY A 372 1.22 4.29 21.96
CA GLY A 372 0.15 4.21 22.97
C GLY A 372 0.29 3.04 23.95
N TYR A 373 1.54 2.64 24.23
CA TYR A 373 1.89 1.69 25.29
C TYR A 373 2.99 2.27 26.17
N ASP A 374 2.89 2.12 27.48
CA ASP A 374 3.97 2.50 28.41
C ASP A 374 5.09 1.44 28.40
N ILE A 375 6.20 1.75 29.07
CA ILE A 375 7.43 0.93 29.10
C ILE A 375 7.21 -0.44 29.77
N ASP A 376 6.18 -0.57 30.61
CA ASP A 376 5.75 -1.85 31.21
C ASP A 376 4.83 -2.70 30.31
N GLY A 377 4.45 -2.18 29.13
CA GLY A 377 3.56 -2.83 28.18
C GLY A 377 2.07 -2.62 28.45
N THR A 378 1.68 -1.81 29.44
CA THR A 378 0.28 -1.37 29.64
C THR A 378 -0.12 -0.33 28.60
N THR A 379 -1.43 -0.15 28.39
CA THR A 379 -1.95 0.90 27.49
C THR A 379 -1.72 2.28 28.10
N ALA A 380 -1.03 3.16 27.38
CA ALA A 380 -0.74 4.50 27.86
C ALA A 380 -1.97 5.43 27.83
N LYS A 381 -2.01 6.43 28.72
CA LYS A 381 -3.17 7.33 28.87
C LYS A 381 -3.26 8.42 27.79
N ASP A 382 -2.13 8.90 27.28
CA ASP A 382 -2.07 9.83 26.16
C ASP A 382 -0.72 9.72 25.45
N ALA A 383 -0.71 9.04 24.28
CA ALA A 383 0.44 9.00 23.39
C ALA A 383 0.13 9.62 22.01
N ARG A 384 -0.76 10.64 21.98
CA ARG A 384 -1.10 11.31 20.73
C ARG A 384 0.13 11.99 20.11
N ASN A 385 0.20 11.96 18.79
CA ASN A 385 1.36 12.44 18.01
C ASN A 385 2.69 11.74 18.35
N SER A 386 2.68 10.55 18.96
CA SER A 386 3.91 9.81 19.27
C SER A 386 4.38 8.94 18.09
N PHE A 387 5.69 8.68 18.04
CA PHE A 387 6.38 8.22 16.83
C PHE A 387 7.40 7.12 17.17
N ALA A 388 7.18 5.89 16.69
CA ALA A 388 7.99 4.72 17.00
C ALA A 388 8.54 4.04 15.72
N ILE A 389 9.85 4.09 15.48
CA ILE A 389 10.50 3.43 14.33
C ILE A 389 11.60 2.48 14.79
N GLY A 390 11.41 1.16 14.60
CA GLY A 390 12.43 0.14 14.86
C GLY A 390 11.87 -1.21 15.29
N ASP A 391 12.73 -2.22 15.40
CA ASP A 391 12.38 -3.49 16.04
C ASP A 391 12.04 -3.28 17.53
N GLY A 392 10.80 -3.55 17.92
CA GLY A 392 10.32 -3.38 19.30
C GLY A 392 10.40 -1.94 19.85
N ALA A 393 10.37 -0.92 18.99
CA ALA A 393 10.27 0.48 19.42
C ALA A 393 8.92 0.73 20.13
N VAL A 394 8.90 1.43 21.28
CA VAL A 394 7.64 1.69 22.02
C VAL A 394 7.55 3.16 22.42
N THR A 395 6.39 3.79 22.18
CA THR A 395 6.05 5.12 22.73
C THR A 395 4.76 5.13 23.56
N GLY A 396 4.83 5.79 24.72
CA GLY A 396 3.70 5.96 25.65
C GLY A 396 3.32 7.41 25.99
N GLY A 397 4.20 8.38 25.71
CA GLY A 397 3.98 9.78 26.06
C GLY A 397 3.43 10.62 24.90
N TYR A 398 2.72 11.70 25.24
CA TYR A 398 2.30 12.73 24.28
C TYR A 398 3.54 13.32 23.59
N ARG A 399 3.57 13.30 22.25
CA ARG A 399 4.77 13.66 21.44
C ARG A 399 6.06 12.96 21.90
N ALA A 400 5.98 11.69 22.31
CA ALA A 400 7.15 10.85 22.55
C ALA A 400 7.72 10.28 21.25
N TYR A 401 9.04 10.20 21.13
CA TYR A 401 9.75 9.70 19.94
C TYR A 401 10.69 8.54 20.29
N ALA A 402 10.43 7.35 19.76
CA ALA A 402 11.31 6.19 19.86
C ALA A 402 11.91 5.84 18.48
N ILE A 403 13.23 5.79 18.37
CA ILE A 403 13.95 5.37 17.16
C ILE A 403 14.94 4.26 17.52
N GLY A 404 14.99 3.21 16.72
CA GLY A 404 15.60 1.93 17.08
C GLY A 404 14.81 1.23 18.20
N LYS A 405 15.45 0.28 18.88
CA LYS A 405 14.85 -0.53 19.94
C LYS A 405 14.76 0.22 21.28
N SER A 406 14.10 1.37 21.29
CA SER A 406 14.00 2.27 22.45
C SER A 406 12.56 2.35 22.99
N LEU A 407 12.43 2.57 24.30
CA LEU A 407 11.16 2.60 25.04
C LEU A 407 10.98 4.00 25.65
N THR A 408 9.99 4.76 25.19
CA THR A 408 9.89 6.21 25.43
C THR A 408 8.48 6.62 25.88
N SER A 409 8.24 6.77 27.18
CA SER A 409 6.92 7.17 27.72
C SER A 409 6.85 8.55 28.37
N GLY A 410 7.98 9.25 28.54
CA GLY A 410 7.93 10.66 28.93
C GLY A 410 7.22 11.53 27.88
N GLN A 411 6.40 12.47 28.32
CA GLN A 411 5.88 13.52 27.44
C GLN A 411 7.05 14.29 26.80
N ASP A 412 6.93 14.66 25.52
CA ASP A 412 7.91 15.50 24.81
C ASP A 412 9.36 14.96 24.87
N SER A 413 9.49 13.63 24.96
CA SER A 413 10.76 12.94 25.21
C SER A 413 11.22 12.07 24.05
N TYR A 414 12.53 11.80 23.98
CA TYR A 414 13.19 11.15 22.85
C TYR A 414 14.06 9.98 23.34
N GLY A 415 13.91 8.81 22.71
CA GLY A 415 14.77 7.64 22.92
C GLY A 415 15.29 7.11 21.58
N ILE A 416 16.59 7.28 21.31
CA ILE A 416 17.19 7.00 20.00
C ILE A 416 18.36 6.02 20.15
N GLY A 417 18.25 4.86 19.51
CA GLY A 417 19.26 3.80 19.51
C GLY A 417 18.73 2.45 20.04
N PHE A 418 19.51 1.76 20.88
CA PHE A 418 19.21 0.38 21.30
C PHE A 418 19.03 0.26 22.82
N ALA A 419 17.92 -0.36 23.24
CA ALA A 419 17.57 -0.62 24.63
C ALA A 419 17.55 0.61 25.57
N ASN A 420 17.34 1.82 25.03
CA ASN A 420 17.15 3.01 25.87
C ASN A 420 15.76 2.99 26.51
N LYS A 421 15.67 3.52 27.74
CA LYS A 421 14.44 3.68 28.52
C LYS A 421 14.30 5.14 28.94
N THR A 422 13.42 5.89 28.26
CA THR A 422 13.18 7.32 28.50
C THR A 422 11.78 7.52 29.09
N SER A 423 11.68 7.80 30.39
CA SER A 423 10.40 8.03 31.09
C SER A 423 10.25 9.44 31.66
N GLY A 424 11.31 10.25 31.69
CA GLY A 424 11.24 11.65 32.13
C GLY A 424 10.55 12.55 31.10
N GLY A 425 9.72 13.49 31.56
CA GLY A 425 9.15 14.53 30.69
C GLY A 425 10.25 15.45 30.15
N ASN A 426 10.15 15.85 28.87
CA ASN A 426 11.13 16.69 28.17
C ASN A 426 12.57 16.14 28.20
N SER A 427 12.74 14.81 28.33
CA SER A 427 14.04 14.16 28.46
C SER A 427 14.51 13.47 27.16
N TYR A 428 15.82 13.22 27.07
CA TYR A 428 16.48 12.69 25.89
C TYR A 428 17.40 11.54 26.28
N SER A 429 17.35 10.45 25.52
CA SER A 429 18.30 9.33 25.60
C SER A 429 18.83 8.99 24.21
N PHE A 430 20.15 8.98 24.03
CA PHE A 430 20.80 8.69 22.74
C PHE A 430 21.92 7.66 22.91
N GLY A 431 21.87 6.56 22.15
CA GLY A 431 22.88 5.51 22.13
C GLY A 431 22.36 4.14 22.59
N GLN A 432 23.03 3.53 23.57
CA GLN A 432 22.75 2.15 24.01
C GLN A 432 22.41 2.09 25.52
N GLU A 433 21.37 1.34 25.91
CA GLU A 433 21.08 0.94 27.31
C GLU A 433 20.90 2.10 28.31
N ASN A 434 20.70 3.34 27.85
CA ASN A 434 20.54 4.48 28.75
C ASN A 434 19.16 4.45 29.43
N THR A 435 19.11 4.62 30.75
CA THR A 435 17.88 4.77 31.53
C THR A 435 17.76 6.20 32.02
N ASN A 436 16.75 6.93 31.54
CA ASN A 436 16.52 8.32 31.88
C ASN A 436 15.08 8.54 32.38
N SER A 437 14.94 8.71 33.70
CA SER A 437 13.66 8.99 34.37
C SER A 437 13.58 10.37 35.01
N GLY A 438 14.66 11.16 34.99
CA GLY A 438 14.63 12.55 35.41
C GLY A 438 13.99 13.43 34.33
N ASN A 439 13.26 14.47 34.71
CA ASN A 439 12.68 15.44 33.75
C ASN A 439 13.75 16.41 33.20
N SER A 440 13.55 16.91 31.98
CA SER A 440 14.39 17.94 31.34
C SER A 440 15.89 17.60 31.29
N SER A 441 16.20 16.33 30.98
CA SER A 441 17.50 15.68 31.21
C SER A 441 18.04 14.98 29.94
N TYR A 442 19.33 14.67 29.90
CA TYR A 442 20.01 14.18 28.69
C TYR A 442 21.00 13.04 28.99
N ALA A 443 20.68 11.82 28.60
CA ALA A 443 21.55 10.64 28.72
C ALA A 443 22.12 10.23 27.35
N ILE A 444 23.43 10.43 27.14
CA ILE A 444 24.07 10.30 25.82
C ILE A 444 25.26 9.33 25.91
N GLY A 445 25.25 8.28 25.10
CA GLY A 445 26.30 7.27 25.03
C GLY A 445 25.80 5.88 25.43
N LYS A 446 26.47 5.22 26.38
CA LYS A 446 26.17 3.83 26.77
C LYS A 446 25.87 3.65 28.26
N SER A 447 24.76 2.97 28.58
CA SER A 447 24.40 2.47 29.92
C SER A 447 24.37 3.55 31.01
N ASN A 448 24.11 4.82 30.66
CA ASN A 448 23.98 5.90 31.64
C ASN A 448 22.62 5.84 32.34
N THR A 449 22.59 6.13 33.64
CA THR A 449 21.37 6.14 34.47
C THR A 449 21.15 7.52 35.07
N ILE A 450 20.08 8.21 34.68
CA ILE A 450 19.70 9.52 35.21
C ILE A 450 18.29 9.40 35.82
N SER A 451 18.16 9.65 37.13
CA SER A 451 16.84 9.85 37.76
C SER A 451 16.63 11.25 38.33
N GLY A 452 17.67 12.08 38.39
CA GLY A 452 17.57 13.48 38.79
C GLY A 452 17.16 14.42 37.64
N ASN A 453 16.30 15.40 37.94
CA ASN A 453 15.81 16.39 36.98
C ASN A 453 16.90 17.40 36.55
N ASN A 454 16.80 17.94 35.34
CA ASN A 454 17.72 18.95 34.79
C ASN A 454 19.18 18.50 34.69
N SER A 455 19.42 17.19 34.64
CA SER A 455 20.75 16.59 34.67
C SER A 455 21.18 15.99 33.32
N VAL A 456 22.48 15.98 33.07
CA VAL A 456 23.11 15.52 31.83
C VAL A 456 24.16 14.48 32.16
N ALA A 457 24.20 13.37 31.41
CA ALA A 457 25.28 12.39 31.47
C ALA A 457 25.72 11.99 30.06
N PHE A 458 26.95 12.33 29.70
CA PHE A 458 27.59 12.01 28.42
C PHE A 458 28.72 11.00 28.62
N GLY A 459 28.70 9.91 27.86
CA GLY A 459 29.73 8.87 27.87
C GLY A 459 29.19 7.51 28.31
N ALA A 460 29.86 6.83 29.25
CA ALA A 460 29.60 5.41 29.53
C ALA A 460 29.41 5.08 31.03
N SER A 461 28.32 4.40 31.37
CA SER A 461 28.05 3.87 32.72
C SER A 461 28.09 4.94 33.83
N ASN A 462 27.64 6.16 33.54
CA ASN A 462 27.48 7.21 34.54
C ASN A 462 26.11 7.09 35.22
N THR A 463 26.06 7.26 36.54
CA THR A 463 24.83 7.24 37.35
C THR A 463 24.67 8.57 38.09
N THR A 464 23.50 9.20 37.97
CA THR A 464 23.12 10.33 38.84
C THR A 464 21.66 10.26 39.29
N SER A 465 21.48 10.35 40.60
CA SER A 465 20.19 10.47 41.27
C SER A 465 19.76 11.93 41.46
N SER A 466 20.63 12.88 41.09
CA SER A 466 20.65 14.24 41.61
C SER A 466 20.30 15.29 40.58
N THR A 467 19.74 16.42 41.02
CA THR A 467 19.25 17.48 40.12
C THR A 467 20.37 18.40 39.62
N SER A 468 20.13 19.05 38.48
CA SER A 468 20.99 20.09 37.88
C SER A 468 22.46 19.66 37.76
N THR A 469 22.70 18.38 37.47
CA THR A 469 24.02 17.74 37.56
C THR A 469 24.51 17.33 36.17
N TYR A 470 25.70 17.78 35.79
CA TYR A 470 26.29 17.60 34.47
C TYR A 470 27.49 16.65 34.57
N ILE A 471 27.49 15.57 33.79
CA ILE A 471 28.53 14.52 33.82
C ILE A 471 29.03 14.27 32.41
N ILE A 472 30.34 14.21 32.23
CA ILE A 472 31.03 13.85 30.99
C ILE A 472 32.13 12.84 31.32
N GLY A 473 32.14 11.68 30.65
CA GLY A 473 33.15 10.63 30.83
C GLY A 473 32.55 9.28 31.21
N SER A 474 33.12 8.54 32.17
CA SER A 474 32.63 7.18 32.48
C SER A 474 32.68 6.74 33.94
N GLN A 475 31.78 5.82 34.32
CA GLN A 475 31.75 5.17 35.64
C GLN A 475 31.61 6.14 36.84
N ASN A 476 31.08 7.34 36.59
CA ASN A 476 30.86 8.33 37.65
C ASN A 476 29.53 8.07 38.38
N ILE A 477 29.48 8.26 39.71
CA ILE A 477 28.28 7.99 40.54
C ILE A 477 28.02 9.19 41.46
N ILE A 478 27.02 10.02 41.12
CA ILE A 478 26.82 11.34 41.73
C ILE A 478 25.46 11.40 42.45
N ASN A 479 25.52 11.67 43.75
CA ASN A 479 24.38 11.56 44.69
C ASN A 479 24.07 12.86 45.47
N ALA A 480 24.55 14.01 45.00
CA ALA A 480 24.06 15.32 45.43
C ALA A 480 23.99 16.31 44.26
N ASN A 481 23.26 17.42 44.44
CA ASN A 481 22.77 18.29 43.37
C ASN A 481 23.78 19.35 42.88
N ASN A 482 23.49 19.99 41.75
CA ASN A 482 24.22 21.14 41.19
C ASN A 482 25.71 20.85 40.86
N ASN A 483 26.07 19.60 40.55
CA ASN A 483 27.47 19.19 40.35
C ASN A 483 27.88 19.16 38.87
N THR A 484 29.12 19.54 38.55
CA THR A 484 29.70 19.49 37.19
C THR A 484 30.93 18.59 37.16
N ILE A 485 30.86 17.47 36.45
CA ILE A 485 31.82 16.37 36.52
C ILE A 485 32.35 16.04 35.12
N ILE A 486 33.66 16.10 34.89
CA ILE A 486 34.30 15.77 33.61
C ILE A 486 35.46 14.80 33.89
N GLY A 487 35.20 13.50 33.85
CA GLY A 487 36.20 12.53 34.28
C GLY A 487 35.72 11.09 34.32
N ASN A 488 36.51 10.24 34.97
CA ASN A 488 36.24 8.81 35.05
C ASN A 488 36.31 8.27 36.48
N ASN A 489 35.36 7.45 36.90
CA ASN A 489 35.31 6.89 38.26
C ASN A 489 35.32 7.98 39.35
N ILE A 490 34.53 9.04 39.17
CA ILE A 490 34.28 10.11 40.16
C ILE A 490 33.00 9.78 40.93
N LYS A 491 33.05 9.76 42.26
CA LYS A 491 31.94 9.30 43.12
C LYS A 491 31.70 10.25 44.30
N HIS A 492 30.50 10.19 44.86
CA HIS A 492 30.25 10.64 46.25
C HIS A 492 30.26 9.40 47.16
N ASP A 493 30.65 9.54 48.42
CA ASP A 493 30.46 8.49 49.41
C ASP A 493 28.97 8.35 49.78
N GLU A 494 28.56 7.15 50.18
CA GLU A 494 27.15 6.73 50.19
C GLU A 494 26.31 7.36 51.32
N SER A 495 26.91 8.22 52.14
CA SER A 495 26.33 8.77 53.37
C SER A 495 25.98 10.27 53.32
N THR A 496 26.29 11.01 52.24
CA THR A 496 26.19 12.48 52.26
C THR A 496 25.32 13.13 51.17
N THR A 497 24.30 13.85 51.62
CA THR A 497 23.53 14.81 50.81
C THR A 497 24.17 16.20 50.74
N THR A 498 25.22 16.46 51.52
CA THR A 498 25.93 17.75 51.61
C THR A 498 26.78 18.09 50.39
N ALA A 499 27.06 17.11 49.54
CA ALA A 499 28.06 17.20 48.46
C ALA A 499 27.59 17.98 47.21
N SER A 500 26.95 19.14 47.38
CA SER A 500 26.37 19.93 46.28
C SER A 500 27.26 21.07 45.78
N GLU A 501 26.95 21.56 44.58
CA GLU A 501 27.57 22.76 43.97
C GLU A 501 29.09 22.61 43.70
N ASN A 502 29.55 21.40 43.40
CA ASN A 502 30.95 21.12 43.09
C ASN A 502 31.26 21.08 41.59
N THR A 503 32.53 21.26 41.24
CA THR A 503 33.09 21.01 39.90
C THR A 503 34.24 20.00 40.02
N ALA A 504 34.34 18.99 39.15
CA ALA A 504 35.35 17.95 39.26
C ALA A 504 35.88 17.49 37.89
N LEU A 505 37.21 17.55 37.70
CA LEU A 505 37.88 17.18 36.45
C LEU A 505 38.98 16.15 36.72
N GLY A 506 38.84 14.88 36.31
CA GLY A 506 39.90 13.90 36.59
C GLY A 506 39.57 12.42 36.52
N ARG A 507 40.26 11.61 37.34
CA ARG A 507 40.03 10.16 37.45
C ARG A 507 40.18 9.64 38.88
N THR A 508 39.29 8.73 39.30
CA THR A 508 39.28 8.14 40.65
C THR A 508 39.27 9.22 41.73
N LEU A 509 38.16 9.94 41.82
CA LEU A 509 37.93 11.00 42.80
C LEU A 509 36.73 10.65 43.67
N VAL A 510 36.77 11.00 44.96
CA VAL A 510 35.62 10.94 45.88
C VAL A 510 35.35 12.34 46.42
N ILE A 511 34.08 12.77 46.43
CA ILE A 511 33.69 14.17 46.63
C ILE A 511 32.50 14.23 47.58
N ASP A 512 32.77 14.51 48.86
CA ASP A 512 31.73 14.58 49.90
C ASP A 512 31.47 16.04 50.39
N GLY A 513 32.36 16.98 50.03
CA GLY A 513 32.29 18.40 50.38
C GLY A 513 31.36 19.23 49.48
N LYS A 514 31.08 20.48 49.87
CA LYS A 514 30.15 21.41 49.18
C LYS A 514 30.88 22.60 48.57
N ASN A 515 30.34 23.20 47.50
CA ASN A 515 30.86 24.42 46.86
C ASN A 515 32.35 24.33 46.47
N SER A 516 32.80 23.17 45.99
CA SER A 516 34.23 22.82 45.86
C SER A 516 34.63 22.45 44.43
N MET A 517 35.88 22.70 44.05
CA MET A 517 36.41 22.46 42.69
C MET A 517 37.60 21.49 42.76
N VAL A 518 37.58 20.37 42.02
CA VAL A 518 38.53 19.25 42.16
C VAL A 518 39.19 18.89 40.82
N PHE A 519 40.51 18.65 40.80
CA PHE A 519 41.29 18.41 39.57
C PHE A 519 42.35 17.30 39.72
N GLY A 520 42.38 16.29 38.85
CA GLY A 520 43.51 15.35 38.74
C GLY A 520 43.20 13.88 39.03
N TYR A 521 43.99 13.24 39.92
CA TYR A 521 43.94 11.78 40.15
C TYR A 521 44.03 11.42 41.64
N GLY A 522 43.22 10.47 42.10
CA GLY A 522 43.35 9.86 43.43
C GLY A 522 43.10 10.84 44.59
N ILE A 523 41.96 11.52 44.59
CA ILE A 523 41.60 12.55 45.58
C ILE A 523 40.32 12.14 46.32
N ARG A 524 40.26 12.37 47.64
CA ARG A 524 39.03 12.23 48.45
C ARG A 524 38.78 13.51 49.27
N LEU A 525 37.71 14.24 48.97
CA LEU A 525 37.18 15.29 49.85
C LEU A 525 36.21 14.67 50.86
N LYS A 526 36.29 15.07 52.13
CA LYS A 526 35.39 14.66 53.21
C LYS A 526 34.20 15.63 53.40
N PRO A 527 33.16 15.24 54.18
CA PRO A 527 31.88 15.96 54.26
C PRO A 527 31.93 17.41 54.78
N THR A 528 32.93 17.77 55.59
CA THR A 528 33.04 19.13 56.17
C THR A 528 33.80 20.13 55.29
N ALA A 529 34.29 19.71 54.11
CA ALA A 529 34.90 20.62 53.17
C ALA A 529 33.84 21.56 52.56
N PHE A 530 34.05 22.86 52.71
CA PHE A 530 33.19 23.93 52.17
C PHE A 530 34.10 25.00 51.54
N GLN A 531 33.80 25.43 50.31
CA GLN A 531 34.64 26.35 49.52
C GLN A 531 36.09 25.86 49.43
N THR A 532 36.27 24.71 48.77
CA THR A 532 37.55 24.03 48.60
C THR A 532 37.97 23.96 47.14
N LEU A 533 39.16 24.42 46.81
CA LEU A 533 39.85 24.04 45.58
C LEU A 533 40.73 22.80 45.89
N ALA A 534 40.76 21.77 45.04
CA ALA A 534 41.46 20.50 45.30
C ALA A 534 42.22 19.90 44.10
N ALA A 535 43.48 19.43 44.26
CA ALA A 535 44.21 18.70 43.22
C ALA A 535 45.34 17.79 43.77
N GLY A 536 45.61 16.71 43.04
CA GLY A 536 46.46 15.60 43.47
C GLY A 536 47.72 15.38 42.60
N SER A 537 48.33 14.19 42.58
CA SER A 537 47.97 12.94 43.27
C SER A 537 48.95 12.58 44.40
N SER A 538 48.55 11.92 45.48
CA SER A 538 47.19 11.71 45.98
C SER A 538 46.85 12.75 47.07
N LEU A 539 45.57 12.94 47.41
CA LEU A 539 45.19 13.86 48.50
C LEU A 539 43.87 13.49 49.20
N TRP A 540 43.84 13.63 50.52
CA TRP A 540 42.66 13.46 51.38
C TRP A 540 42.45 14.75 52.19
N ALA A 541 41.27 15.39 52.09
CA ALA A 541 41.06 16.76 52.58
C ALA A 541 39.78 16.97 53.45
N GLN A 542 39.88 17.81 54.49
CA GLN A 542 38.80 18.17 55.44
C GLN A 542 38.92 19.66 55.89
N GLY A 543 37.83 20.45 55.81
CA GLY A 543 37.82 21.94 55.88
C GLY A 543 37.19 22.51 57.17
N THR A 544 37.24 23.83 57.45
CA THR A 544 36.84 25.03 56.63
C THR A 544 37.93 25.73 55.79
N TYR A 545 37.53 26.40 54.69
CA TYR A 545 38.31 27.21 53.71
C TYR A 545 39.52 26.47 53.09
N GLN A 546 39.56 26.15 51.79
CA GLN A 546 40.73 25.38 51.26
C GLN A 546 41.27 25.74 49.86
N THR A 547 42.58 25.51 49.70
CA THR A 547 43.33 25.49 48.44
C THR A 547 44.53 24.50 48.55
N ILE A 548 45.26 24.23 47.46
CA ILE A 548 45.91 22.93 47.14
C ILE A 548 47.16 22.99 46.27
N LEU A 549 47.89 21.86 46.16
CA LEU A 549 48.19 21.11 44.91
C LEU A 549 49.18 19.96 45.24
N GLY A 550 49.09 18.79 44.58
CA GLY A 550 49.90 17.59 44.88
C GLY A 550 51.43 17.75 44.69
N HIS A 551 52.28 16.83 45.16
CA HIS A 551 52.11 15.38 45.27
C HIS A 551 52.08 14.80 46.70
N ASN A 552 51.12 13.90 46.94
CA ASN A 552 50.98 12.97 48.08
C ASN A 552 50.89 13.59 49.49
N LEU A 553 49.74 14.18 49.82
CA LEU A 553 49.43 14.84 51.12
C LEU A 553 48.10 14.36 51.74
N GLN A 554 47.82 14.77 52.99
CA GLN A 554 46.74 14.25 53.84
C GLN A 554 46.39 15.29 54.94
N SER A 555 45.12 15.47 55.35
CA SER A 555 44.75 16.51 56.36
C SER A 555 43.80 16.07 57.47
N ASP A 556 44.21 16.29 58.73
CA ASP A 556 43.48 17.02 59.79
C ASP A 556 44.48 17.30 60.95
N PRO A 557 44.25 18.27 61.87
CA PRO A 557 43.66 17.84 63.15
C PRO A 557 42.63 18.78 63.82
N ASP A 558 42.63 20.08 63.53
CA ASP A 558 41.70 21.10 64.04
C ASP A 558 41.67 22.26 63.02
N VAL A 559 40.53 22.52 62.35
CA VAL A 559 40.51 23.40 61.16
C VAL A 559 39.46 24.52 61.21
N ILE A 560 39.95 25.76 61.08
CA ILE A 560 39.29 26.85 60.34
C ILE A 560 40.37 27.59 59.53
N GLY A 561 40.54 27.29 58.23
CA GLY A 561 41.53 27.92 57.32
C GLY A 561 42.52 26.93 56.67
N GLN A 562 42.81 27.04 55.35
CA GLN A 562 43.74 26.13 54.65
C GLN A 562 44.29 26.60 53.27
N THR A 563 45.56 26.29 52.99
CA THR A 563 46.40 26.61 51.78
C THR A 563 47.73 25.80 51.87
N LEU A 564 48.60 25.57 50.86
CA LEU A 564 48.59 25.67 49.37
C LEU A 564 49.85 24.92 48.80
N LEU A 565 49.75 24.28 47.61
CA LEU A 565 50.84 23.77 46.73
C LEU A 565 51.84 22.69 47.23
N GLY A 566 52.54 22.06 46.27
CA GLY A 566 53.30 20.80 46.45
C GLY A 566 54.72 20.77 45.86
N TRP A 567 55.31 19.58 45.73
CA TRP A 567 56.77 19.35 45.61
C TRP A 567 57.24 18.62 44.33
N GLN A 568 58.49 18.90 43.94
CA GLN A 568 59.30 18.18 42.93
C GLN A 568 60.67 17.82 43.56
N PRO A 569 61.47 16.90 42.98
CA PRO A 569 62.76 16.50 43.54
C PRO A 569 63.87 17.56 43.33
N LEU A 570 64.72 17.72 44.35
CA LEU A 570 65.96 18.51 44.41
C LEU A 570 65.81 20.04 44.67
N SER A 571 66.94 20.63 45.06
CA SER A 571 67.07 21.84 45.88
C SER A 571 66.67 23.16 45.22
N ASN A 572 66.23 24.11 46.07
CA ASN A 572 65.95 25.53 45.83
C ASN A 572 64.56 25.89 45.25
N VAL A 573 63.51 25.67 46.05
CA VAL A 573 62.23 26.41 45.94
C VAL A 573 61.81 26.89 47.34
N VAL A 574 61.26 28.10 47.44
CA VAL A 574 60.76 28.70 48.70
C VAL A 574 59.30 28.31 48.93
N ALA A 575 58.98 27.87 50.14
CA ALA A 575 57.60 27.67 50.58
C ALA A 575 57.04 28.94 51.26
N ILE A 576 55.78 29.27 50.99
CA ILE A 576 55.05 30.38 51.64
C ILE A 576 53.90 29.77 52.44
N GLY A 577 54.09 29.65 53.76
CA GLY A 577 53.03 29.22 54.69
C GLY A 577 52.39 30.41 55.39
N ALA A 578 51.07 30.39 55.55
CA ALA A 578 50.34 31.40 56.31
C ALA A 578 50.28 31.05 57.82
N ASN A 579 50.27 32.09 58.66
CA ASN A 579 50.00 32.05 60.10
C ASN A 579 50.99 31.26 61.00
N SER A 580 52.14 31.87 61.26
CA SER A 580 52.69 31.89 62.64
C SER A 580 53.33 33.25 62.93
N ASN A 581 53.31 33.69 64.20
CA ASN A 581 53.78 35.02 64.59
C ASN A 581 55.32 35.09 64.58
N ILE A 582 55.90 35.74 63.57
CA ILE A 582 57.30 36.20 63.59
C ILE A 582 57.32 37.72 63.44
N ALA A 583 57.33 38.41 64.58
CA ALA A 583 57.51 39.85 64.66
C ALA A 583 59.01 40.20 64.74
N THR A 584 59.69 40.23 63.59
CA THR A 584 60.99 40.93 63.44
C THR A 584 60.99 41.70 62.12
N SER A 585 61.47 42.94 62.18
CA SER A 585 61.46 43.86 61.05
C SER A 585 62.53 43.54 60.01
N LEU A 586 62.26 43.96 58.76
CA LEU A 586 63.22 44.79 58.03
C LEU A 586 62.44 45.80 57.18
N ALA A 587 62.96 47.03 57.06
CA ALA A 587 62.30 48.13 56.38
C ALA A 587 63.13 48.60 55.16
N ASN A 588 62.51 49.45 54.33
CA ASN A 588 63.08 50.22 53.22
C ASN A 588 63.33 49.45 51.89
N ASN A 589 62.38 49.62 50.97
CA ASN A 589 62.51 50.08 49.56
C ASN A 589 63.63 49.54 48.62
N PRO A 590 63.38 49.50 47.30
CA PRO A 590 62.14 49.17 46.59
C PRO A 590 62.41 48.16 45.43
N ILE A 591 61.44 47.97 44.52
CA ILE A 591 61.54 47.05 43.39
C ILE A 591 62.62 47.48 42.37
N MET A 592 63.49 46.55 41.98
CA MET A 592 64.33 46.63 40.78
C MET A 592 64.42 45.25 40.12
N PHE A 593 63.88 45.11 38.91
CA PHE A 593 64.07 43.93 38.07
C PHE A 593 65.18 44.28 37.05
N SER A 594 66.36 43.70 37.19
CA SER A 594 67.43 43.80 36.18
C SER A 594 68.04 42.44 35.91
N VAL A 595 68.16 42.10 34.62
CA VAL A 595 68.85 40.89 34.18
C VAL A 595 70.31 41.25 33.93
N GLY A 596 71.23 40.65 34.69
CA GLY A 596 72.66 40.90 34.58
C GLY A 596 73.46 39.64 34.92
N ASN A 597 73.76 38.83 33.90
CA ASN A 597 74.75 37.76 34.05
C ASN A 597 76.15 38.37 34.01
N SER A 598 76.90 38.28 35.12
CA SER A 598 78.34 38.54 35.11
C SER A 598 79.10 37.30 34.67
N GLU A 599 80.05 37.47 33.76
CA GLU A 599 80.94 36.39 33.31
C GLU A 599 81.90 35.94 34.41
N SER A 600 82.32 34.67 34.36
CA SER A 600 83.56 34.19 34.99
C SER A 600 84.10 33.00 34.19
N THR A 601 85.43 32.90 34.04
CA THR A 601 86.08 32.24 32.89
C THR A 601 87.11 31.17 33.24
N THR A 602 87.49 30.36 32.23
CA THR A 602 88.65 29.42 32.19
C THR A 602 88.52 28.13 33.03
N THR A 603 89.09 26.96 32.68
CA THR A 603 89.76 26.49 31.44
C THR A 603 89.71 24.95 31.32
N SER A 604 90.10 24.42 30.14
CA SER A 604 90.53 23.03 29.87
C SER A 604 89.41 21.96 29.75
N THR A 605 88.99 21.48 28.58
CA THR A 605 89.71 20.87 27.42
C THR A 605 89.99 19.37 27.57
N VAL A 606 89.06 18.55 27.10
CA VAL A 606 89.34 17.28 26.37
C VAL A 606 88.31 17.16 25.24
N ILE A 607 88.77 16.94 24.00
CA ILE A 607 87.90 16.61 22.86
C ILE A 607 88.27 15.22 22.32
N PRO A 608 87.32 14.27 22.24
CA PRO A 608 87.43 13.09 21.39
C PRO A 608 86.46 13.18 20.20
N ARG A 609 86.74 14.12 19.29
CA ARG A 609 86.58 14.02 17.83
C ARG A 609 85.55 13.00 17.29
N SER A 610 84.25 13.35 17.33
CA SER A 610 83.29 12.78 16.38
C SER A 610 83.56 13.38 14.99
N VAL A 611 84.04 12.57 14.05
CA VAL A 611 84.39 13.05 12.70
C VAL A 611 83.14 13.29 11.87
N ILE A 612 82.82 14.55 11.61
CA ILE A 612 81.82 14.92 10.60
C ILE A 612 82.45 14.75 9.22
N THR A 613 82.32 13.56 8.65
CA THR A 613 82.67 13.31 7.24
C THR A 613 81.52 13.80 6.35
N THR A 614 81.61 15.02 5.85
CA THR A 614 80.75 15.48 4.75
C THR A 614 81.13 14.75 3.46
N ARG A 615 80.43 13.66 3.16
CA ARG A 615 80.40 13.13 1.78
C ARG A 615 79.43 13.97 0.97
N LYS A 616 79.74 14.20 -0.31
CA LYS A 616 79.01 15.14 -1.17
C LYS A 616 77.60 14.64 -1.58
N ASP A 617 77.30 13.38 -1.27
CA ASP A 617 76.18 12.63 -1.83
C ASP A 617 75.31 12.03 -0.71
N GLY A 618 74.18 12.68 -0.40
CA GLY A 618 72.95 12.07 0.17
C GLY A 618 72.95 11.52 1.61
N TYR A 619 71.91 11.91 2.36
CA TYR A 619 71.36 11.26 3.57
C TYR A 619 72.21 11.25 4.86
N THR A 620 71.79 12.08 5.83
CA THR A 620 72.15 11.94 7.25
C THR A 620 71.14 11.04 7.95
N ILE A 621 71.60 9.95 8.59
CA ILE A 621 70.77 9.09 9.44
C ILE A 621 70.86 9.58 10.88
N ILE A 622 69.72 9.82 11.54
CA ILE A 622 69.63 10.00 13.00
C ILE A 622 68.82 8.84 13.58
N GLY A 623 69.51 7.74 13.89
CA GLY A 623 68.92 6.54 14.47
C GLY A 623 69.05 6.52 16.00
N ASN A 624 67.93 6.74 16.69
CA ASN A 624 67.62 6.35 18.09
C ASN A 624 68.76 6.36 19.15
N LEU A 625 68.63 7.25 20.14
CA LEU A 625 69.06 6.94 21.50
C LEU A 625 67.98 7.34 22.53
N ARG A 626 67.69 6.45 23.47
CA ARG A 626 66.79 6.72 24.60
C ARG A 626 67.55 7.38 25.75
N GLY A 627 66.98 8.41 26.40
CA GLY A 627 67.44 8.79 27.73
C GLY A 627 67.02 10.16 28.27
N ILE A 628 66.06 10.16 29.20
CA ILE A 628 66.05 10.91 30.47
C ILE A 628 66.20 12.46 30.46
N ASN A 629 65.20 13.12 31.07
CA ASN A 629 65.17 14.50 31.59
C ASN A 629 65.26 15.70 30.61
N GLY A 630 64.40 16.70 30.86
CA GLY A 630 64.56 18.07 30.35
C GLY A 630 63.89 18.38 29.00
N ALA A 631 62.74 19.05 29.05
CA ALA A 631 62.18 19.94 28.00
C ALA A 631 62.58 19.66 26.52
N ASN A 632 62.18 18.51 25.96
CA ASN A 632 62.51 18.08 24.60
C ASN A 632 61.77 18.86 23.48
N ASN A 633 62.08 20.15 23.31
CA ASN A 633 61.75 20.89 22.08
C ASN A 633 62.84 20.64 21.02
N LEU A 634 62.66 19.60 20.20
CA LEU A 634 63.62 19.19 19.15
C LEU A 634 63.81 20.21 18.01
N ALA A 635 62.93 21.21 17.91
CA ALA A 635 63.20 22.47 17.22
C ALA A 635 62.46 23.59 17.96
N LYS A 636 63.14 24.71 18.22
CA LYS A 636 62.52 25.97 18.63
C LYS A 636 63.05 27.06 17.71
N ILE A 637 62.17 27.60 16.87
CA ILE A 637 62.50 28.77 16.05
C ILE A 637 62.49 30.01 16.96
N ASP A 638 63.44 30.90 16.72
CA ASP A 638 63.66 32.09 17.54
C ASP A 638 62.68 33.20 17.13
N PRO A 639 61.86 33.77 18.04
CA PRO A 639 60.83 34.75 17.68
C PRO A 639 61.33 36.11 17.17
N VAL A 640 62.64 36.29 16.99
CA VAL A 640 63.28 37.57 16.65
C VAL A 640 63.23 37.88 15.14
N ASN A 641 63.07 36.87 14.29
CA ASN A 641 62.83 37.04 12.85
C ASN A 641 61.72 36.08 12.40
N ASP A 642 60.83 36.54 11.51
CA ASP A 642 59.56 35.88 11.16
C ASP A 642 59.71 34.65 10.21
N GLU A 643 60.85 33.93 10.30
CA GLU A 643 61.18 32.82 9.41
C GLU A 643 60.53 31.50 9.89
N LEU A 644 59.34 31.21 9.36
CA LEU A 644 58.68 29.91 9.52
C LEU A 644 59.58 28.73 9.11
N PHE A 645 59.35 27.56 9.72
CA PHE A 645 60.12 26.33 9.46
C PHE A 645 60.05 25.86 8.00
N LYS A 646 61.02 26.32 7.20
CA LYS A 646 61.05 26.08 5.75
C LYS A 646 61.85 24.83 5.40
N VAL A 647 61.19 23.68 5.39
CA VAL A 647 61.76 22.45 4.82
C VAL A 647 61.88 22.62 3.30
N LEU A 648 63.11 22.61 2.77
CA LEU A 648 63.39 22.76 1.34
C LEU A 648 63.27 21.43 0.54
N GLY A 649 62.60 20.42 1.12
CA GLY A 649 62.42 19.09 0.57
C GLY A 649 61.23 18.38 1.22
N GLY A 650 61.00 17.11 0.86
CA GLY A 650 59.88 16.32 1.38
C GLY A 650 60.02 15.98 2.87
N ILE A 651 58.90 15.99 3.60
CA ILE A 651 58.82 15.49 4.97
C ILE A 651 58.46 14.00 4.94
N TYR A 652 59.39 13.14 5.32
CA TYR A 652 59.14 11.70 5.50
C TYR A 652 58.85 11.42 6.99
N ALA A 653 57.74 10.74 7.26
CA ALA A 653 57.32 10.39 8.61
C ALA A 653 56.74 8.97 8.66
N GLU A 654 57.35 8.10 9.46
CA GLU A 654 56.87 6.72 9.72
C GLU A 654 55.67 6.66 10.68
N GLY A 655 55.15 7.82 11.10
CA GLY A 655 54.09 7.95 12.11
C GLY A 655 53.23 9.20 11.93
N ASN A 656 52.23 9.35 12.79
CA ASN A 656 51.17 10.36 12.65
C ASN A 656 51.71 11.81 12.70
N ILE A 657 51.54 12.55 11.60
CA ILE A 657 51.66 14.01 11.58
C ILE A 657 50.41 14.60 12.25
N ARG A 658 50.59 15.63 13.11
CA ARG A 658 49.49 16.39 13.72
C ARG A 658 49.76 17.89 13.59
N ALA A 659 48.84 18.61 12.96
CA ALA A 659 48.81 20.07 12.95
C ALA A 659 47.72 20.60 13.89
N GLN A 660 47.96 21.76 14.52
CA GLN A 660 46.97 22.48 15.34
C GLN A 660 46.41 23.73 14.64
N GLY A 661 46.86 24.02 13.41
CA GLY A 661 46.39 25.12 12.57
C GLY A 661 46.24 24.68 11.12
N SER A 662 45.83 25.60 10.25
CA SER A 662 45.53 25.35 8.84
C SER A 662 46.73 24.79 8.06
N VAL A 663 46.50 23.73 7.29
CA VAL A 663 47.46 23.19 6.31
C VAL A 663 47.10 23.77 4.95
N PHE A 664 47.95 24.65 4.42
CA PHE A 664 47.77 25.22 3.09
C PHE A 664 48.50 24.35 2.05
N MET A 665 47.76 23.83 1.07
CA MET A 665 48.30 23.07 -0.05
C MET A 665 48.32 23.96 -1.30
N ASN A 666 49.47 24.07 -1.96
CA ASN A 666 49.61 24.85 -3.20
C ASN A 666 49.51 23.91 -4.41
N THR A 667 48.30 23.71 -4.93
CA THR A 667 48.03 22.88 -6.11
C THR A 667 48.18 23.69 -7.40
N THR A 668 48.91 23.15 -8.37
CA THR A 668 49.05 23.76 -9.71
C THR A 668 47.86 23.49 -10.64
N THR A 669 46.86 22.72 -10.19
CA THR A 669 45.62 22.43 -10.90
C THR A 669 44.53 23.46 -10.58
N SER A 670 43.69 23.80 -11.56
CA SER A 670 42.57 24.72 -11.38
C SER A 670 41.47 24.13 -10.47
N ILE A 671 40.72 25.00 -9.81
CA ILE A 671 39.56 24.63 -8.99
C ILE A 671 38.44 24.14 -9.94
N PRO A 672 37.61 23.14 -9.55
CA PRO A 672 36.68 22.47 -10.45
C PRO A 672 35.49 23.26 -11.01
N ASP A 673 35.34 24.56 -10.76
CA ASP A 673 34.30 25.46 -11.31
C ASP A 673 34.04 25.31 -12.83
N TYR A 674 35.00 24.75 -13.57
CA TYR A 674 34.83 24.31 -14.96
C TYR A 674 33.65 23.32 -15.16
N VAL A 675 33.25 22.54 -14.16
CA VAL A 675 32.13 21.59 -14.25
C VAL A 675 30.83 22.35 -14.47
N PHE A 676 30.51 23.30 -13.59
CA PHE A 676 29.34 24.17 -13.77
C PHE A 676 29.47 25.08 -15.00
N GLN A 677 30.66 25.67 -15.25
CA GLN A 677 30.86 26.51 -16.44
C GLN A 677 30.51 25.72 -17.72
N LYS A 678 31.10 24.53 -17.89
CA LYS A 678 30.89 23.65 -19.05
C LYS A 678 29.43 23.24 -19.21
N TYR A 679 28.73 22.95 -18.12
CA TYR A 679 27.32 22.56 -18.15
C TYR A 679 26.40 23.71 -18.60
N TYR A 680 26.59 24.92 -18.09
CA TYR A 680 25.67 26.04 -18.34
C TYR A 680 26.00 26.87 -19.60
N THR A 681 27.26 26.90 -20.07
CA THR A 681 27.65 27.65 -21.28
C THR A 681 28.04 26.77 -22.47
N GLY A 682 28.29 25.48 -22.26
CA GLY A 682 28.82 24.54 -23.27
C GLY A 682 30.34 24.57 -23.44
N THR A 683 31.04 25.55 -22.85
CA THR A 683 32.51 25.68 -22.90
C THR A 683 33.09 25.92 -21.50
N SER A 684 34.38 25.66 -21.32
CA SER A 684 35.10 26.14 -20.15
C SER A 684 36.49 26.61 -20.53
N ASP A 685 36.86 27.76 -20.00
CA ASP A 685 38.18 28.38 -20.17
C ASP A 685 39.17 27.87 -19.11
N LEU A 686 38.64 27.34 -17.99
CA LEU A 686 39.38 26.73 -16.89
C LEU A 686 39.78 25.27 -17.18
N ASN A 687 38.97 24.53 -17.95
CA ASN A 687 39.32 23.21 -18.50
C ASN A 687 38.55 22.93 -19.80
N SER A 688 39.16 23.24 -20.94
CA SER A 688 38.54 23.05 -22.28
C SER A 688 38.32 21.58 -22.67
N ASN A 689 39.06 20.65 -22.05
CA ASN A 689 38.97 19.21 -22.31
C ASN A 689 37.94 18.50 -21.42
N TYR A 690 37.34 19.17 -20.43
CA TYR A 690 36.34 18.56 -19.56
C TYR A 690 35.01 18.29 -20.31
N THR A 691 34.44 17.11 -20.08
CA THR A 691 33.16 16.68 -20.66
C THR A 691 32.27 16.02 -19.61
N PHE A 692 31.25 16.75 -19.14
CA PHE A 692 30.21 16.20 -18.28
C PHE A 692 29.43 15.08 -18.97
N SER A 693 29.20 13.97 -18.27
CA SER A 693 28.52 12.78 -18.80
C SER A 693 27.05 12.76 -18.39
N SER A 694 26.21 13.60 -18.99
CA SER A 694 24.77 13.74 -18.66
C SER A 694 23.94 12.45 -18.73
N ASN A 695 24.47 11.37 -19.33
CA ASN A 695 23.89 10.04 -19.23
C ASN A 695 24.52 9.21 -18.09
N ILE A 696 23.84 9.19 -16.94
CA ILE A 696 24.24 8.42 -15.74
C ILE A 696 24.43 6.90 -16.01
N PHE A 697 23.79 6.33 -17.03
CA PHE A 697 23.95 4.91 -17.38
C PHE A 697 25.33 4.59 -17.99
N GLU A 698 25.99 5.55 -18.64
CA GLU A 698 27.39 5.37 -19.08
C GLU A 698 28.37 5.45 -17.90
N VAL A 699 28.05 6.23 -16.86
CA VAL A 699 28.79 6.23 -15.59
C VAL A 699 28.61 4.89 -14.85
N GLU A 700 27.39 4.36 -14.79
CA GLU A 700 27.11 3.04 -14.20
C GLU A 700 27.89 1.91 -14.91
N LYS A 701 27.97 1.98 -16.24
CA LYS A 701 28.74 1.07 -17.10
C LYS A 701 30.25 1.19 -16.88
N PHE A 702 30.78 2.40 -16.63
CA PHE A 702 32.18 2.59 -16.21
C PHE A 702 32.43 1.97 -14.82
N LEU A 703 31.57 2.25 -13.84
CA LEU A 703 31.65 1.71 -12.48
C LEU A 703 31.63 0.18 -12.45
N LYS A 704 30.74 -0.46 -13.22
CA LYS A 704 30.66 -1.92 -13.37
C LYS A 704 31.92 -2.55 -13.96
N LYS A 705 32.66 -1.82 -14.81
CA LYS A 705 33.88 -2.31 -15.47
C LYS A 705 35.15 -2.09 -14.64
N ASN A 706 35.28 -0.91 -14.04
CA ASN A 706 36.54 -0.43 -13.48
C ASN A 706 36.55 -0.37 -11.94
N HIS A 707 35.38 -0.36 -11.29
CA HIS A 707 35.20 -0.29 -9.83
C HIS A 707 35.71 1.01 -9.14
N HIS A 708 35.92 2.09 -9.90
CA HIS A 708 36.15 3.45 -9.40
C HIS A 708 35.38 4.47 -10.25
N LEU A 709 35.27 5.71 -9.77
CA LEU A 709 34.59 6.80 -10.49
C LEU A 709 35.43 7.32 -11.68
N PRO A 710 34.80 7.78 -12.78
CA PRO A 710 35.49 8.48 -13.86
C PRO A 710 36.26 9.71 -13.36
N GLY A 711 37.52 9.85 -13.77
CA GLY A 711 38.40 10.95 -13.38
C GLY A 711 39.11 10.77 -12.02
N VAL A 712 38.64 9.85 -11.17
CA VAL A 712 39.27 9.53 -9.87
C VAL A 712 40.25 8.37 -10.04
N MET A 713 41.44 8.46 -9.44
CA MET A 713 42.46 7.40 -9.50
C MET A 713 41.98 6.11 -8.84
N SER A 714 42.24 4.96 -9.46
CA SER A 714 41.96 3.66 -8.86
C SER A 714 43.00 3.29 -7.79
N ALA A 715 42.61 2.44 -6.83
CA ALA A 715 43.52 1.92 -5.81
C ALA A 715 44.75 1.19 -6.40
N LYS A 716 44.68 0.72 -7.65
CA LYS A 716 45.81 0.08 -8.34
C LYS A 716 46.84 1.11 -8.85
N GLU A 717 46.40 2.31 -9.21
CA GLU A 717 47.27 3.37 -9.77
C GLU A 717 48.03 4.12 -8.67
N ILE A 718 47.40 4.32 -7.51
CA ILE A 718 48.07 4.92 -6.32
C ILE A 718 48.88 3.90 -5.49
N TYR A 719 48.91 2.61 -5.85
CA TYR A 719 49.69 1.61 -5.11
C TYR A 719 51.15 1.52 -5.60
N ASN A 720 52.08 1.99 -4.78
CA ASN A 720 53.50 1.92 -5.08
C ASN A 720 54.06 0.53 -4.72
N THR A 721 54.41 -0.25 -5.74
CA THR A 721 54.90 -1.62 -5.60
C THR A 721 56.29 -1.74 -4.96
N GLN A 722 57.06 -0.65 -4.90
CA GLN A 722 58.42 -0.63 -4.35
C GLN A 722 58.42 -0.38 -2.84
N THR A 723 57.62 0.58 -2.39
CA THR A 723 57.44 0.93 -0.97
C THR A 723 56.35 0.10 -0.27
N LYS A 724 55.44 -0.50 -1.05
CA LYS A 724 54.19 -1.15 -0.60
C LYS A 724 53.20 -0.19 0.09
N SER A 725 53.33 1.11 -0.16
CA SER A 725 52.40 2.16 0.31
C SER A 725 51.36 2.51 -0.76
N TYR A 726 50.32 3.23 -0.33
CA TYR A 726 49.47 4.00 -1.23
C TYR A 726 49.97 5.45 -1.21
N ASP A 727 50.44 5.93 -2.36
CA ASP A 727 51.06 7.24 -2.50
C ASP A 727 50.01 8.23 -3.01
N ILE A 728 49.40 8.97 -2.08
CA ILE A 728 48.22 9.81 -2.33
C ILE A 728 48.63 11.30 -2.29
N ASP A 729 48.50 11.98 -3.42
CA ASP A 729 48.50 13.45 -3.46
C ASP A 729 47.16 13.97 -2.91
N MET A 730 47.22 14.57 -1.72
CA MET A 730 46.05 15.10 -1.02
C MET A 730 45.42 16.32 -1.73
N GLY A 731 46.21 17.10 -2.47
CA GLY A 731 45.71 18.24 -3.24
C GLY A 731 45.00 17.78 -4.52
N ALA A 732 45.58 16.82 -5.24
CA ALA A 732 44.92 16.20 -6.39
C ALA A 732 43.62 15.49 -5.98
N LEU A 733 43.63 14.75 -4.86
CA LEU A 733 42.44 14.08 -4.33
C LEU A 733 41.36 15.08 -3.91
N GLN A 734 41.72 16.21 -3.29
CA GLN A 734 40.77 17.26 -2.92
C GLN A 734 40.07 17.84 -4.15
N ASN A 735 40.82 18.15 -5.22
CA ASN A 735 40.26 18.70 -6.46
C ASN A 735 39.42 17.65 -7.22
N GLN A 736 39.86 16.38 -7.29
CA GLN A 736 39.03 15.28 -7.83
C GLN A 736 37.72 15.09 -7.04
N THR A 737 37.78 15.20 -5.71
CA THR A 737 36.59 15.06 -4.85
C THR A 737 35.60 16.19 -5.10
N LEU A 738 36.08 17.44 -5.22
CA LEU A 738 35.24 18.59 -5.52
C LEU A 738 34.62 18.51 -6.92
N GLU A 739 35.38 18.07 -7.95
CA GLU A 739 34.86 17.79 -9.30
C GLU A 739 33.67 16.80 -9.25
N LYS A 740 33.81 15.68 -8.53
CA LYS A 740 32.73 14.69 -8.39
C LYS A 740 31.54 15.21 -7.57
N VAL A 741 31.74 16.16 -6.65
CA VAL A 741 30.66 16.82 -5.90
C VAL A 741 29.86 17.76 -6.81
N GLU A 742 30.52 18.54 -7.68
CA GLU A 742 29.83 19.40 -8.65
C GLU A 742 29.01 18.57 -9.66
N GLU A 743 29.57 17.45 -10.16
CA GLU A 743 28.82 16.49 -10.98
C GLU A 743 27.60 15.93 -10.25
N LEU A 744 27.72 15.56 -8.98
CA LEU A 744 26.61 15.05 -8.17
C LEU A 744 25.49 16.09 -7.99
N TYR A 745 25.84 17.37 -7.81
CA TYR A 745 24.84 18.45 -7.78
C TYR A 745 24.11 18.59 -9.13
N LEU A 746 24.81 18.50 -10.26
CA LEU A 746 24.19 18.52 -11.59
C LEU A 746 23.20 17.36 -11.80
N TYR A 747 23.59 16.11 -11.53
CA TYR A 747 22.67 14.97 -11.63
C TYR A 747 21.46 15.11 -10.69
N THR A 748 21.66 15.68 -9.49
CA THR A 748 20.57 15.93 -8.53
C THR A 748 19.57 16.97 -9.07
N ILE A 749 20.07 18.04 -9.70
CA ILE A 749 19.24 19.07 -10.34
C ILE A 749 18.47 18.50 -11.54
N GLU A 750 19.08 17.64 -12.36
CA GLU A 750 18.41 16.96 -13.47
C GLU A 750 17.33 15.98 -12.99
N GLN A 751 17.60 15.20 -11.95
CA GLN A 751 16.60 14.33 -11.32
C GLN A 751 15.42 15.14 -10.77
N GLN A 752 15.67 16.28 -10.13
CA GLN A 752 14.60 17.13 -9.61
C GLN A 752 13.72 17.72 -10.73
N LYS A 753 14.31 18.16 -11.85
CA LYS A 753 13.57 18.61 -13.04
C LYS A 753 12.63 17.51 -13.57
N GLN A 754 13.14 16.28 -13.74
CA GLN A 754 12.35 15.14 -14.19
C GLN A 754 11.20 14.81 -13.23
N ILE A 755 11.44 14.91 -11.91
CA ILE A 755 10.41 14.73 -10.88
C ILE A 755 9.30 15.79 -11.00
N ASP A 756 9.63 17.04 -11.30
CA ASP A 756 8.65 18.12 -11.42
C ASP A 756 7.88 18.09 -12.76
N GLU A 757 8.53 17.70 -13.85
CA GLU A 757 7.85 17.37 -15.13
C GLU A 757 6.84 16.23 -14.96
N LEU A 758 7.21 15.17 -14.24
CA LEU A 758 6.30 14.05 -13.93
C LEU A 758 5.11 14.50 -13.07
N LYS A 759 5.29 15.42 -12.11
CA LYS A 759 4.18 15.98 -11.32
C LYS A 759 3.20 16.76 -12.18
N GLU A 760 3.68 17.63 -13.08
CA GLU A 760 2.79 18.39 -13.97
C GLU A 760 2.11 17.51 -15.02
N LEU A 761 2.76 16.44 -15.50
CA LEU A 761 2.11 15.44 -16.34
C LEU A 761 0.97 14.73 -15.61
N VAL A 762 1.19 14.25 -14.38
CA VAL A 762 0.16 13.62 -13.54
C VAL A 762 -0.99 14.59 -13.24
N LYS A 763 -0.69 15.85 -12.91
CA LYS A 763 -1.68 16.93 -12.68
C LYS A 763 -2.50 17.25 -13.94
N THR A 764 -1.87 17.23 -15.12
CA THR A 764 -2.54 17.41 -16.42
C THR A 764 -3.45 16.23 -16.74
N GLN A 765 -2.98 15.00 -16.56
CA GLN A 765 -3.78 13.78 -16.74
C GLN A 765 -4.99 13.75 -15.78
N GLN A 766 -4.80 14.11 -14.50
CA GLN A 766 -5.90 14.20 -13.54
C GLN A 766 -6.93 15.25 -13.95
N SER A 767 -6.50 16.39 -14.50
CA SER A 767 -7.41 17.42 -15.03
C SER A 767 -8.22 16.92 -16.23
N GLN A 768 -7.57 16.19 -17.15
CA GLN A 768 -8.24 15.57 -18.31
C GLN A 768 -9.23 14.47 -17.88
N ILE A 769 -8.88 13.63 -16.91
CA ILE A 769 -9.78 12.63 -16.32
C ILE A 769 -10.99 13.33 -15.68
N ASN A 770 -10.78 14.40 -14.92
CA ASN A 770 -11.87 15.15 -14.30
C ASN A 770 -12.80 15.80 -15.35
N GLN A 771 -12.28 16.28 -16.49
CA GLN A 771 -13.10 16.79 -17.60
C GLN A 771 -13.85 15.70 -18.36
N LEU A 772 -13.29 14.49 -18.48
CA LEU A 772 -13.97 13.34 -19.07
C LEU A 772 -15.09 12.81 -18.16
N LEU A 773 -14.92 12.90 -16.84
CA LEU A 773 -15.94 12.58 -15.83
C LEU A 773 -17.03 13.66 -15.69
N SER A 774 -16.90 14.80 -16.37
CA SER A 774 -17.89 15.89 -16.37
C SER A 774 -18.70 15.99 -17.68
N LYS A 775 -18.74 14.91 -18.47
CA LYS A 775 -19.46 14.78 -19.74
C LYS A 775 -20.33 13.51 -19.74
#